data_AF-J4D6L9-F1
#
_entry.id   AF-J4D6L9-F1
#
_cell.length_a   1.000
_cell.length_b   1.000
_cell.length_c   1.000
_cell.angle_alpha   90.00
_cell.angle_beta   90.00
_cell.angle_gamma   90.00
#
_symmetry.space_group_name_H-M   'P 1'
#
loop_
_entity.id
_entity.type
_entity.pdbx_description
1 polymer ?
#
loop_
_entity_poly.entity_id
_entity_poly.type
_entity_poly.pdbx_seq_one_letter_code
_entity_poly.pdbx_strand_id
1 'polypeptide(L)'
;MFHNNDDASRFLLTGFIFNIVCSHVEHNSECVSLNIVRRRPDRILILRQNFYNIDTLVYTAKDGYINEVIDDRGILWKNDRGRLKLSKVIKFRKESKLLHVHYISADNLSYVKYFYRTGRVWNEINSERFYLEFDNFKSLTYPINAITVYIRRKNNLKKTRVTYIHPKFAAYGPNYGYRINKVCDVSLGIMCFKSVWYSKEDEHCLFTSVHNRDKPDLAYLVISDSGNVVEKFYHKPPGVFKSWKPIDKTEYYTKLKERDLDLDKFDNTVQLDLNNIDSDKFYSSEFGFRRSTIAAYPKPGFRMTRVSYANMIIWESGKSDVYSYCANMFSDNEEPKLCYVLVSEGNERRIEYFLNNNNTWYKIDKKRFYHLLAKKDDPRYTHRYEGIDEEGNRNIEMSYFTNKQGLMVKTYRSMVPNHKGVIILMHGLRGHFLSTFLKYDLDWNYRNFGFATHPYIVCPDVNFFYNYSRFNYDRYKHIFEYNFYDKQYPSNLIQMYEYSGSMLECLNNMGYSVYGMDLQSHGFSEGIDNRRSHALKYINYVDDVSQFIYIVKRDKFHDQNQVWDPSVFSLKTQFKDKLILFGYSLGVSLCFGSLQEFDKHYKSHEKVGDCIVSFSGMFDIRNNLVKAYQRIFSVLFPLLSAIAPRDVSPCHTIPDYGQNYEVATFMTDDKYYTHALTWRAIDLLFSSCDTLMNKMKWFPTNIPTLFIHSTDDPSCSIKKMKDRNVESHEFPGNYHQTYKTEALDLVFKRFEDWMSKIQKTTQPMILV
;
A
#
# COMPACT_ATOMS: atom_id res chain seq x y z
N MET A 1 -57.87 -12.42 -71.50
CA MET A 1 -56.89 -12.50 -70.39
C MET A 1 -55.63 -11.81 -70.85
N PHE A 2 -55.11 -10.74 -70.28
CA PHE A 2 -55.68 -9.69 -69.45
C PHE A 2 -55.00 -8.40 -69.95
N HIS A 3 -55.82 -7.52 -70.53
CA HIS A 3 -55.62 -6.09 -70.75
C HIS A 3 -55.18 -5.38 -69.46
N ASN A 4 -54.69 -4.15 -69.41
CA ASN A 4 -54.13 -3.14 -70.32
C ASN A 4 -53.69 -2.00 -69.37
N ASN A 5 -52.83 -1.12 -69.88
CA ASN A 5 -52.83 0.32 -69.67
C ASN A 5 -52.37 0.97 -68.35
N ASP A 6 -51.44 1.90 -68.60
CA ASP A 6 -51.44 3.33 -68.28
C ASP A 6 -51.22 3.83 -66.85
N ASP A 7 -50.23 4.73 -66.83
CA ASP A 7 -50.19 6.04 -66.19
C ASP A 7 -50.09 6.18 -64.66
N ALA A 8 -48.96 6.81 -64.32
CA ALA A 8 -48.82 7.95 -63.43
C ALA A 8 -49.41 7.89 -62.01
N SER A 9 -48.50 8.12 -61.07
CA SER A 9 -48.67 8.79 -59.78
C SER A 9 -49.24 7.98 -58.60
N ARG A 10 -48.37 7.71 -57.62
CA ARG A 10 -48.52 7.98 -56.18
C ARG A 10 -47.28 7.42 -55.45
N PHE A 11 -46.31 8.29 -55.16
CA PHE A 11 -46.11 8.94 -53.86
C PHE A 11 -45.64 7.98 -52.74
N LEU A 12 -44.37 8.17 -52.36
CA LEU A 12 -43.77 8.00 -51.01
C LEU A 12 -43.76 6.56 -50.46
N LEU A 13 -42.70 6.04 -49.86
CA LEU A 13 -41.65 6.62 -49.01
C LEU A 13 -40.59 5.50 -48.84
N THR A 14 -39.38 5.85 -48.41
CA THR A 14 -38.28 4.96 -47.94
C THR A 14 -37.37 4.32 -49.00
N GLY A 15 -36.06 4.62 -48.90
CA GLY A 15 -35.03 3.79 -49.55
C GLY A 15 -33.70 4.47 -49.86
N PHE A 16 -32.76 4.34 -48.93
CA PHE A 16 -31.32 4.12 -49.18
C PHE A 16 -30.41 5.22 -49.76
N ILE A 17 -29.74 5.91 -48.83
CA ILE A 17 -28.27 5.97 -48.62
C ILE A 17 -27.40 6.12 -49.88
N PHE A 18 -26.89 7.35 -50.04
CA PHE A 18 -25.77 7.70 -50.91
C PHE A 18 -24.45 7.11 -50.38
N ASN A 19 -23.72 6.44 -51.27
CA ASN A 19 -22.30 6.15 -51.16
C ASN A 19 -21.50 7.46 -51.09
N ILE A 20 -20.92 7.78 -49.94
CA ILE A 20 -19.69 8.57 -49.86
C ILE A 20 -18.61 7.65 -49.33
N VAL A 21 -17.65 7.38 -50.20
CA VAL A 21 -16.37 6.75 -49.89
C VAL A 21 -15.67 7.61 -48.84
N CYS A 22 -15.84 7.28 -47.56
CA CYS A 22 -14.90 7.70 -46.53
C CYS A 22 -13.64 6.86 -46.74
N SER A 23 -12.68 7.41 -47.49
CA SER A 23 -11.28 7.00 -47.38
C SER A 23 -10.93 6.98 -45.90
N HIS A 24 -10.68 5.80 -45.35
CA HIS A 24 -9.94 5.66 -44.10
C HIS A 24 -8.61 6.36 -44.30
N VAL A 25 -8.51 7.61 -43.86
CA VAL A 25 -7.23 8.22 -43.56
C VAL A 25 -6.71 7.41 -42.37
N GLU A 26 -5.89 6.40 -42.67
CA GLU A 26 -4.98 5.86 -41.66
C GLU A 26 -4.16 7.05 -41.16
N HIS A 27 -4.49 7.55 -39.98
CA HIS A 27 -3.60 8.46 -39.27
C HIS A 27 -2.27 7.72 -39.11
N ASN A 28 -1.27 8.11 -39.90
CA ASN A 28 0.12 7.75 -39.66
C ASN A 28 0.42 8.18 -38.22
N SER A 29 0.63 7.22 -37.33
CA SER A 29 1.05 7.52 -35.96
C SER A 29 2.42 8.17 -36.04
N GLU A 30 2.46 9.49 -35.89
CA GLU A 30 3.68 10.29 -36.01
C GLU A 30 4.74 9.78 -35.03
N CYS A 31 5.89 9.37 -35.54
CA CYS A 31 7.03 8.96 -34.73
C CYS A 31 7.62 10.17 -33.99
N VAL A 32 7.91 10.01 -32.70
CA VAL A 32 8.49 11.07 -31.85
C VAL A 32 9.88 10.65 -31.37
N SER A 33 10.82 11.60 -31.34
CA SER A 33 12.15 11.40 -30.72
C SER A 33 12.18 12.06 -29.34
N LEU A 34 12.46 11.28 -28.30
CA LEU A 34 12.53 11.75 -26.93
C LEU A 34 13.96 12.18 -26.58
N ASN A 35 14.18 13.47 -26.35
CA ASN A 35 15.40 13.95 -25.70
C ASN A 35 15.22 13.97 -24.17
N ILE A 36 15.88 13.05 -23.46
CA ILE A 36 15.72 12.88 -22.01
C ILE A 36 16.41 13.98 -21.17
N VAL A 37 17.20 14.85 -21.80
CA VAL A 37 17.87 16.00 -21.15
C VAL A 37 16.95 17.23 -21.16
N ARG A 38 16.05 17.34 -22.14
CA ARG A 38 15.09 18.45 -22.21
C ARG A 38 14.08 18.37 -21.07
N ARG A 39 13.84 19.52 -20.43
CA ARG A 39 12.85 19.64 -19.33
C ARG A 39 11.40 19.49 -19.83
N ARG A 40 11.11 19.94 -21.04
CA ARG A 40 9.80 19.84 -21.72
C ARG A 40 10.04 19.41 -23.17
N PRO A 41 10.21 18.11 -23.42
CA PRO A 41 10.37 17.61 -24.78
C PRO A 41 9.08 17.83 -25.58
N ASP A 42 9.22 18.22 -26.84
CA ASP A 42 8.10 18.50 -27.72
C ASP A 42 7.33 17.21 -28.04
N ARG A 43 5.99 17.30 -28.12
CA ARG A 43 5.09 16.16 -28.44
C ARG A 43 5.18 14.96 -27.48
N ILE A 44 5.72 15.17 -26.28
CA ILE A 44 5.84 14.17 -25.21
C ILE A 44 4.93 14.54 -24.04
N LEU A 45 4.24 13.54 -23.48
CA LEU A 45 3.59 13.59 -22.18
C LEU A 45 4.59 13.13 -21.12
N ILE A 46 4.65 13.87 -20.01
CA ILE A 46 5.46 13.52 -18.85
C ILE A 46 4.51 13.27 -17.70
N LEU A 47 4.46 12.03 -17.25
CA LEU A 47 3.77 11.65 -16.03
C LEU A 47 4.80 11.51 -14.90
N ARG A 48 4.62 12.30 -13.83
CA ARG A 48 5.49 12.17 -12.66
C ARG A 48 4.96 11.10 -11.71
N GLN A 49 5.79 10.11 -11.43
CA GLN A 49 5.48 9.00 -10.53
C GLN A 49 6.48 8.93 -9.38
N ASN A 50 6.12 8.24 -8.31
CA ASN A 50 7.05 7.88 -7.25
C ASN A 50 6.94 6.38 -6.97
N PHE A 51 8.06 5.67 -7.08
CA PHE A 51 8.20 4.25 -6.76
C PHE A 51 9.10 4.16 -5.53
N TYR A 52 8.60 3.67 -4.40
CA TYR A 52 9.37 3.66 -3.15
C TYR A 52 9.95 5.04 -2.79
N ASN A 53 9.14 6.09 -2.94
CA ASN A 53 9.54 7.51 -2.74
C ASN A 53 10.69 8.01 -3.63
N ILE A 54 11.01 7.28 -4.70
CA ILE A 54 11.98 7.71 -5.71
C ILE A 54 11.25 8.52 -6.79
N ASP A 55 11.66 9.78 -6.95
CA ASP A 55 11.12 10.72 -7.94
C ASP A 55 11.42 10.23 -9.37
N THR A 56 10.37 9.91 -10.12
CA THR A 56 10.47 9.23 -11.41
C THR A 56 9.62 9.92 -12.47
N LEU A 57 10.14 10.00 -13.69
CA LEU A 57 9.44 10.53 -14.86
C LEU A 57 9.15 9.40 -15.82
N VAL A 58 7.88 9.30 -16.21
CA VAL A 58 7.40 8.39 -17.24
C VAL A 58 7.06 9.22 -18.47
N TYR A 59 7.71 8.94 -19.58
CA TYR A 59 7.53 9.62 -20.86
C TYR A 59 6.74 8.76 -21.82
N THR A 60 5.72 9.34 -22.44
CA THR A 60 4.95 8.76 -23.54
C THR A 60 4.76 9.81 -24.63
N ALA A 61 4.44 9.39 -25.86
CA ALA A 61 4.10 10.33 -26.92
C ALA A 61 2.68 10.90 -26.70
N LYS A 62 2.48 12.19 -27.03
CA LYS A 62 1.12 12.78 -27.10
C LYS A 62 0.32 12.13 -28.21
N ASP A 63 0.95 12.00 -29.37
CA ASP A 63 0.41 11.41 -30.59
C ASP A 63 1.42 10.37 -31.11
N GLY A 64 0.94 9.17 -31.42
CA GLY A 64 1.79 8.08 -31.92
C GLY A 64 2.65 7.42 -30.85
N TYR A 65 3.95 7.27 -31.11
CA TYR A 65 4.89 6.57 -30.23
C TYR A 65 6.30 7.17 -30.31
N ILE A 66 7.05 7.01 -29.22
CA ILE A 66 8.48 7.27 -29.12
C ILE A 66 9.20 6.22 -29.95
N ASN A 67 9.86 6.67 -31.01
CA ASN A 67 10.61 5.81 -31.92
C ASN A 67 12.12 5.87 -31.67
N GLU A 68 12.57 6.90 -30.96
CA GLU A 68 13.99 7.14 -30.67
C GLU A 68 14.12 7.82 -29.30
N VAL A 69 15.13 7.43 -28.53
CA VAL A 69 15.49 8.05 -27.24
C VAL A 69 16.93 8.53 -27.34
N ILE A 70 17.14 9.82 -27.09
CA ILE A 70 18.43 10.49 -27.22
C ILE A 70 18.80 11.25 -25.95
N ASP A 71 20.11 11.41 -25.71
CA ASP A 71 20.66 12.34 -24.73
C ASP A 71 21.57 13.39 -25.39
N ASP A 72 22.45 14.03 -24.61
CA ASP A 72 23.42 15.02 -25.10
C ASP A 72 24.56 14.41 -25.93
N ARG A 73 24.73 13.08 -25.92
CA ARG A 73 25.82 12.35 -26.56
C ARG A 73 25.39 11.53 -27.77
N GLY A 74 24.09 11.30 -27.94
CA GLY A 74 23.56 10.67 -29.14
C GLY A 74 22.32 9.82 -28.87
N ILE A 75 22.13 8.84 -29.74
CA ILE A 75 21.00 7.91 -29.68
C ILE A 75 21.30 6.83 -28.64
N LEU A 76 20.42 6.70 -27.65
CA LEU A 76 20.46 5.64 -26.63
C LEU A 76 19.70 4.41 -27.08
N TRP A 77 18.55 4.62 -27.72
CA TRP A 77 17.71 3.57 -28.26
C TRP A 77 17.01 4.08 -29.52
N LYS A 78 16.89 3.21 -30.51
CA LYS A 78 16.11 3.42 -31.72
C LYS A 78 15.32 2.17 -32.01
N ASN A 79 14.03 2.36 -32.28
CA ASN A 79 13.14 1.26 -32.61
C ASN A 79 13.57 0.55 -33.90
N ASP A 80 13.68 -0.78 -33.81
CA ASP A 80 14.04 -1.69 -34.89
C ASP A 80 12.87 -2.62 -35.30
N ARG A 81 11.67 -2.45 -34.71
CA ARG A 81 10.50 -3.32 -34.88
C ARG A 81 9.38 -2.74 -35.75
N GLY A 82 9.66 -1.68 -36.50
CA GLY A 82 8.66 -1.04 -37.35
C GLY A 82 7.57 -0.31 -36.55
N ARG A 83 6.30 -0.46 -36.91
CA ARG A 83 5.21 0.29 -36.27
C ARG A 83 4.97 -0.20 -34.83
N LEU A 84 4.93 0.72 -33.89
CA LEU A 84 4.60 0.43 -32.49
C LEU A 84 3.15 0.80 -32.18
N LYS A 85 2.55 0.03 -31.28
CA LYS A 85 1.27 0.35 -30.63
C LYS A 85 1.47 1.29 -29.44
N LEU A 86 2.55 1.09 -28.69
CA LEU A 86 2.88 1.87 -27.49
C LEU A 86 4.40 1.91 -27.31
N SER A 87 4.90 3.01 -26.74
CA SER A 87 6.27 3.09 -26.22
C SER A 87 6.27 3.99 -24.99
N LYS A 88 7.06 3.63 -23.99
CA LYS A 88 7.15 4.32 -22.71
C LYS A 88 8.59 4.29 -22.24
N VAL A 89 9.06 5.43 -21.73
CA VAL A 89 10.41 5.56 -21.19
C VAL A 89 10.33 5.99 -19.75
N ILE A 90 10.99 5.28 -18.84
CA ILE A 90 11.04 5.60 -17.42
C ILE A 90 12.45 6.05 -17.06
N LYS A 91 12.55 7.22 -16.44
CA LYS A 91 13.81 7.81 -15.97
C LYS A 91 13.67 8.29 -14.55
N PHE A 92 14.63 7.93 -13.71
CA PHE A 92 14.69 8.41 -12.32
C PHE A 92 15.43 9.75 -12.22
N ARG A 93 15.04 10.57 -11.23
CA ARG A 93 15.62 11.90 -11.03
C ARG A 93 16.70 11.91 -9.95
N LYS A 94 17.50 12.99 -9.98
CA LYS A 94 18.52 13.44 -9.01
C LYS A 94 19.74 12.52 -8.82
N GLU A 95 19.58 11.20 -8.69
CA GLU A 95 20.69 10.33 -8.25
C GLU A 95 20.70 8.92 -8.88
N SER A 96 19.57 8.45 -9.42
CA SER A 96 19.53 7.12 -10.05
C SER A 96 20.05 7.14 -11.49
N LYS A 97 20.83 6.11 -11.80
CA LYS A 97 21.53 5.88 -13.07
C LYS A 97 20.73 4.97 -14.00
N LEU A 98 19.43 4.79 -13.76
CA LEU A 98 18.61 3.81 -14.47
C LEU A 98 17.70 4.48 -15.50
N LEU A 99 17.57 3.83 -16.66
CA LEU A 99 16.63 4.19 -17.72
C LEU A 99 16.02 2.90 -18.28
N HIS A 100 14.71 2.89 -18.43
CA HIS A 100 13.95 1.74 -18.90
C HIS A 100 13.10 2.16 -20.10
N VAL A 101 13.17 1.40 -21.19
CA VAL A 101 12.36 1.61 -22.40
C VAL A 101 11.49 0.37 -22.60
N HIS A 102 10.17 0.56 -22.56
CA HIS A 102 9.19 -0.49 -22.81
C HIS A 102 8.36 -0.13 -24.01
N TYR A 103 8.19 -1.06 -24.94
CA TYR A 103 7.44 -0.83 -26.16
C TYR A 103 6.68 -2.07 -26.58
N ILE A 104 5.52 -1.84 -27.18
CA ILE A 104 4.63 -2.87 -27.69
C ILE A 104 4.52 -2.65 -29.19
N SER A 105 4.87 -3.67 -29.94
CA SER A 105 4.76 -3.73 -31.39
C SER A 105 3.29 -3.78 -31.86
N ALA A 106 3.06 -3.55 -33.16
CA ALA A 106 1.72 -3.58 -33.73
C ALA A 106 1.02 -4.94 -33.60
N ASP A 107 1.77 -6.04 -33.54
CA ASP A 107 1.34 -7.42 -33.30
C ASP A 107 1.20 -7.77 -31.81
N ASN A 108 1.22 -6.77 -30.92
CA ASN A 108 1.09 -6.89 -29.46
C ASN A 108 2.23 -7.66 -28.76
N LEU A 109 3.39 -7.83 -29.38
CA LEU A 109 4.57 -8.34 -28.69
C LEU A 109 5.22 -7.24 -27.85
N SER A 110 5.48 -7.54 -26.58
CA SER A 110 6.08 -6.65 -25.59
C SER A 110 7.60 -6.79 -25.58
N TYR A 111 8.31 -5.66 -25.63
CA TYR A 111 9.77 -5.60 -25.65
C TYR A 111 10.29 -4.59 -24.63
N VAL A 112 11.45 -4.88 -24.04
CA VAL A 112 12.07 -4.05 -23.02
C VAL A 112 13.55 -3.87 -23.29
N LYS A 113 14.05 -2.65 -23.07
CA LYS A 113 15.46 -2.31 -23.07
C LYS A 113 15.82 -1.63 -21.75
N TYR A 114 16.94 -2.04 -21.18
CA TYR A 114 17.40 -1.60 -19.87
C TYR A 114 18.74 -0.89 -20.01
N PHE A 115 18.91 0.24 -19.33
CA PHE A 115 20.12 1.03 -19.40
C PHE A 115 20.61 1.46 -18.02
N TYR A 116 21.92 1.49 -17.85
CA TYR A 116 22.62 1.99 -16.66
C TYR A 116 23.68 3.02 -17.02
N ARG A 117 23.72 4.12 -16.27
CA ARG A 117 24.65 5.23 -16.50
C ARG A 117 25.95 5.08 -15.70
N THR A 118 27.05 4.84 -16.38
CA THR A 118 28.40 4.86 -15.79
C THR A 118 29.08 6.18 -16.13
N GLY A 119 29.31 7.03 -15.11
CA GLY A 119 29.82 8.38 -15.32
C GLY A 119 28.84 9.20 -16.17
N ARG A 120 29.26 9.60 -17.38
CA ARG A 120 28.42 10.39 -18.31
C ARG A 120 27.74 9.55 -19.39
N VAL A 121 28.05 8.25 -19.51
CA VAL A 121 27.62 7.39 -20.61
C VAL A 121 26.54 6.40 -20.15
N TRP A 122 25.50 6.22 -20.96
CA TRP A 122 24.50 5.17 -20.79
C TRP A 122 24.93 3.89 -21.49
N ASN A 123 24.81 2.76 -20.81
CA ASN A 123 25.13 1.45 -21.35
C ASN A 123 23.87 0.58 -21.29
N GLU A 124 23.55 -0.12 -22.38
CA GLU A 124 22.52 -1.17 -22.35
C GLU A 124 23.00 -2.31 -21.44
N ILE A 125 22.11 -2.80 -20.59
CA ILE A 125 22.36 -3.90 -19.65
C ILE A 125 21.21 -4.92 -19.72
N ASN A 126 21.40 -6.10 -19.13
CA ASN A 126 20.34 -7.09 -19.02
C ASN A 126 19.37 -6.77 -17.85
N SER A 127 18.25 -7.49 -17.81
CA SER A 127 17.21 -7.32 -16.78
C SER A 127 17.72 -7.62 -15.37
N GLU A 128 18.49 -8.71 -15.19
CA GLU A 128 19.04 -9.10 -13.89
C GLU A 128 19.85 -7.97 -13.26
N ARG A 129 20.78 -7.37 -14.02
CA ARG A 129 21.57 -6.24 -13.56
C ARG A 129 20.70 -5.01 -13.29
N PHE A 130 19.74 -4.72 -14.16
CA PHE A 130 18.88 -3.54 -13.99
C PHE A 130 18.08 -3.60 -12.69
N TYR A 131 17.46 -4.75 -12.41
CA TYR A 131 16.66 -4.94 -11.20
C TYR A 131 17.51 -5.06 -9.93
N LEU A 132 18.74 -5.56 -10.01
CA LEU A 132 19.72 -5.49 -8.92
C LEU A 132 20.10 -4.05 -8.58
N GLU A 133 20.44 -3.24 -9.59
CA GLU A 133 20.79 -1.83 -9.39
C GLU A 133 19.60 -1.02 -8.85
N PHE A 134 18.38 -1.34 -9.29
CA PHE A 134 17.16 -0.73 -8.74
C PHE A 134 16.96 -1.10 -7.26
N ASP A 135 17.13 -2.37 -6.90
CA ASP A 135 17.01 -2.84 -5.52
C ASP A 135 18.07 -2.22 -4.60
N ASN A 136 19.32 -2.10 -5.08
CA ASN A 136 20.40 -1.43 -4.36
C ASN A 136 20.06 0.05 -4.14
N PHE A 137 19.61 0.76 -5.18
CA PHE A 137 19.22 2.15 -5.07
C PHE A 137 18.05 2.34 -4.10
N LYS A 138 17.00 1.51 -4.21
CA LYS A 138 15.87 1.48 -3.26
C LYS A 138 16.35 1.25 -1.84
N SER A 139 17.23 0.27 -1.60
CA SER A 139 17.74 -0.08 -0.27
C SER A 139 18.53 1.04 0.38
N LEU A 140 19.11 1.95 -0.41
CA LEU A 140 19.81 3.13 0.08
C LEU A 140 18.86 4.29 0.41
N THR A 141 17.84 4.54 -0.41
CA THR A 141 17.00 5.74 -0.34
C THR A 141 15.68 5.56 0.41
N TYR A 142 15.12 4.34 0.40
CA TYR A 142 13.80 4.06 0.94
C TYR A 142 13.71 3.76 2.44
N PRO A 143 14.76 3.31 3.17
CA PRO A 143 14.64 3.12 4.61
C PRO A 143 14.06 4.35 5.31
N ILE A 144 13.16 4.15 6.27
CA ILE A 144 12.56 5.22 7.06
C ILE A 144 13.65 6.00 7.80
N ASN A 145 14.59 5.27 8.39
CA ASN A 145 15.74 5.87 9.05
C ASN A 145 16.90 4.86 9.20
N ALA A 146 18.12 5.41 9.24
CA ALA A 146 19.30 4.69 9.69
C ALA A 146 19.44 4.79 11.21
N ILE A 147 19.80 3.70 11.87
CA ILE A 147 19.87 3.63 13.33
C ILE A 147 21.21 3.06 13.81
N THR A 148 21.62 3.56 14.97
CA THR A 148 22.70 2.97 15.76
C THR A 148 22.11 1.99 16.77
N VAL A 149 22.59 0.75 16.75
CA VAL A 149 22.34 -0.23 17.81
C VAL A 149 23.36 -0.05 18.91
N TYR A 150 22.90 0.02 20.15
CA TYR A 150 23.74 0.13 21.33
C TYR A 150 23.76 -1.19 22.09
N ILE A 151 24.93 -1.82 22.23
CA ILE A 151 25.04 -3.17 22.82
C ILE A 151 25.13 -3.18 24.35
N ARG A 152 25.39 -2.03 24.99
CA ARG A 152 25.47 -1.88 26.47
C ARG A 152 24.26 -1.22 27.13
N ARG A 153 23.21 -0.90 26.37
CA ARG A 153 22.02 -0.21 26.90
C ARG A 153 20.77 -0.58 26.13
N LYS A 154 19.62 -0.15 26.65
CA LYS A 154 18.33 -0.33 25.99
C LYS A 154 18.27 0.44 24.66
N ASN A 155 17.76 -0.22 23.62
CA ASN A 155 17.45 0.37 22.32
C ASN A 155 15.96 0.72 22.24
N ASN A 156 15.59 1.57 21.28
CA ASN A 156 14.19 1.89 21.02
C ASN A 156 13.50 0.71 20.31
N LEU A 157 12.58 0.03 20.99
CA LEU A 157 11.89 -1.16 20.48
C LEU A 157 11.05 -0.92 19.22
N LYS A 158 10.65 0.34 18.93
CA LYS A 158 9.99 0.69 17.67
C LYS A 158 10.94 0.69 16.46
N LYS A 159 12.25 0.74 16.71
CA LYS A 159 13.28 0.82 15.66
C LYS A 159 14.21 -0.39 15.63
N THR A 160 14.41 -1.05 16.76
CA THR A 160 15.32 -2.18 16.92
C THR A 160 14.61 -3.30 17.65
N ARG A 161 14.66 -4.51 17.08
CA ARG A 161 14.25 -5.73 17.79
C ARG A 161 15.46 -6.31 18.51
N VAL A 162 15.23 -6.81 19.71
CA VAL A 162 16.25 -7.26 20.65
C VAL A 162 15.76 -8.47 21.41
N THR A 163 16.66 -9.44 21.59
CA THR A 163 16.46 -10.61 22.46
C THR A 163 17.66 -10.78 23.37
N TYR A 164 17.38 -11.14 24.63
CA TYR A 164 18.38 -11.53 25.60
C TYR A 164 18.21 -13.04 25.85
N ILE A 165 18.69 -13.85 24.90
CA ILE A 165 18.39 -15.29 24.84
C ILE A 165 19.09 -16.07 25.97
N HIS A 166 20.22 -15.57 26.49
CA HIS A 166 20.95 -16.17 27.59
C HIS A 166 21.53 -15.07 28.49
N PRO A 167 21.79 -15.32 29.79
CA PRO A 167 22.54 -14.39 30.64
C PRO A 167 23.85 -13.90 30.00
N LYS A 168 24.45 -14.74 29.16
CA LYS A 168 25.73 -14.48 28.48
C LYS A 168 25.62 -13.88 27.08
N PHE A 169 24.45 -13.74 26.44
CA PHE A 169 24.39 -13.21 25.06
C PHE A 169 23.13 -12.41 24.72
N ALA A 170 23.24 -11.57 23.68
CA ALA A 170 22.13 -10.79 23.13
C ALA A 170 22.16 -10.78 21.60
N ALA A 171 20.98 -10.68 20.99
CA ALA A 171 20.77 -10.56 19.55
C ALA A 171 19.98 -9.29 19.23
N TYR A 172 20.33 -8.65 18.12
CA TYR A 172 19.76 -7.38 17.68
C TYR A 172 19.52 -7.41 16.18
N GLY A 173 18.46 -6.73 15.76
CA GLY A 173 18.34 -6.32 14.38
C GLY A 173 17.34 -5.18 14.15
N PRO A 174 17.25 -4.67 12.92
CA PRO A 174 16.42 -3.52 12.62
C PRO A 174 14.94 -3.90 12.57
N ASN A 175 14.07 -3.13 13.23
CA ASN A 175 12.65 -3.28 12.96
C ASN A 175 12.34 -2.98 11.47
N TYR A 176 11.24 -3.50 10.94
CA TYR A 176 10.91 -3.36 9.52
C TYR A 176 10.90 -1.88 9.10
N GLY A 177 11.60 -1.57 8.00
CA GLY A 177 11.78 -0.21 7.48
C GLY A 177 12.93 0.60 8.08
N TYR A 178 13.68 0.05 9.05
CA TYR A 178 14.92 0.65 9.58
C TYR A 178 16.16 -0.07 9.05
N ARG A 179 17.30 0.62 9.03
CA ARG A 179 18.61 0.00 8.71
C ARG A 179 19.63 0.26 9.82
N ILE A 180 20.45 -0.73 10.16
CA ILE A 180 21.53 -0.52 11.13
C ILE A 180 22.76 -0.01 10.38
N ASN A 181 23.19 1.21 10.69
CA ASN A 181 24.41 1.80 10.11
C ASN A 181 25.60 1.82 11.10
N LYS A 182 25.35 1.50 12.37
CA LYS A 182 26.39 1.49 13.40
C LYS A 182 26.04 0.54 14.53
N VAL A 183 27.02 -0.24 14.97
CA VAL A 183 26.95 -1.07 16.18
C VAL A 183 27.89 -0.45 17.22
N CYS A 184 27.31 0.11 18.27
CA CYS A 184 27.99 0.93 19.27
C CYS A 184 28.17 0.22 20.60
N ASP A 185 29.42 0.13 21.06
CA ASP A 185 29.80 -0.45 22.36
C ASP A 185 29.76 0.59 23.48
N VAL A 186 30.45 1.74 23.31
CA VAL A 186 30.53 2.79 24.34
C VAL A 186 29.85 4.06 23.85
N SER A 187 28.87 4.54 24.60
CA SER A 187 28.06 5.72 24.25
C SER A 187 27.73 6.62 25.45
N LEU A 188 27.46 7.90 25.18
CA LEU A 188 26.81 8.85 26.09
C LEU A 188 25.68 9.53 25.33
N GLY A 189 24.43 9.34 25.74
CA GLY A 189 23.28 9.78 24.95
C GLY A 189 23.35 9.21 23.53
N ILE A 190 23.06 10.00 22.49
CA ILE A 190 23.15 9.53 21.10
C ILE A 190 24.59 9.43 20.55
N MET A 191 25.59 9.91 21.30
CA MET A 191 26.98 9.90 20.86
C MET A 191 27.62 8.52 21.08
N CYS A 192 28.35 8.03 20.08
CA CYS A 192 29.05 6.76 20.15
C CYS A 192 30.57 6.98 20.07
N PHE A 193 31.28 6.63 21.14
CA PHE A 193 32.74 6.80 21.28
C PHE A 193 33.54 5.58 20.81
N LYS A 194 33.00 4.38 21.01
CA LYS A 194 33.62 3.14 20.52
C LYS A 194 32.58 2.30 19.81
N SER A 195 32.83 2.00 18.54
CA SER A 195 32.00 1.13 17.71
C SER A 195 32.64 -0.24 17.56
N VAL A 196 31.80 -1.26 17.45
CA VAL A 196 32.18 -2.56 16.89
C VAL A 196 32.34 -2.41 15.38
N TRP A 197 31.38 -1.73 14.76
CA TRP A 197 31.28 -1.56 13.32
C TRP A 197 30.49 -0.30 12.95
N TYR A 198 30.77 0.25 11.77
CA TYR A 198 30.04 1.33 11.12
C TYR A 198 29.93 1.04 9.62
N SER A 199 28.84 1.51 9.01
CA SER A 199 28.57 1.35 7.58
C SER A 199 29.59 2.09 6.71
N LYS A 200 30.02 1.44 5.63
CA LYS A 200 30.54 2.10 4.43
C LYS A 200 29.36 2.48 3.51
N GLU A 201 29.61 3.18 2.39
CA GLU A 201 28.56 3.78 1.54
C GLU A 201 27.40 2.81 1.22
N ASP A 202 27.71 1.59 0.77
CA ASP A 202 26.71 0.58 0.36
C ASP A 202 26.53 -0.56 1.38
N GLU A 203 27.11 -0.43 2.58
CA GLU A 203 27.00 -1.46 3.62
C GLU A 203 25.90 -1.13 4.64
N HIS A 204 25.09 -2.11 5.02
CA HIS A 204 24.23 -2.00 6.20
C HIS A 204 24.12 -3.31 6.96
N CYS A 205 23.98 -3.24 8.28
CA CYS A 205 23.89 -4.40 9.14
C CYS A 205 22.44 -4.92 9.18
N LEU A 206 22.27 -6.19 8.80
CA LEU A 206 21.01 -6.93 8.82
C LEU A 206 20.73 -7.54 10.20
N PHE A 207 21.79 -7.92 10.90
CA PHE A 207 21.72 -8.62 12.18
C PHE A 207 23.05 -8.49 12.94
N THR A 208 22.99 -8.42 14.27
CA THR A 208 24.18 -8.59 15.11
C THR A 208 23.87 -9.33 16.40
N SER A 209 24.78 -10.17 16.84
CA SER A 209 24.78 -10.79 18.16
C SER A 209 26.07 -10.47 18.91
N VAL A 210 25.98 -10.44 20.24
CA VAL A 210 27.12 -10.21 21.13
C VAL A 210 27.13 -11.21 22.27
N HIS A 211 28.33 -11.63 22.66
CA HIS A 211 28.56 -12.52 23.80
C HIS A 211 29.23 -11.77 24.94
N ASN A 212 29.09 -12.31 26.15
CA ASN A 212 29.34 -11.63 27.42
C ASN A 212 28.45 -10.37 27.54
N ARG A 213 27.13 -10.51 27.40
CA ARG A 213 26.14 -9.42 27.30
C ARG A 213 26.41 -8.22 28.21
N ASP A 214 26.76 -8.46 29.48
CA ASP A 214 26.95 -7.38 30.46
C ASP A 214 28.28 -6.62 30.23
N LYS A 215 29.30 -7.30 29.66
CA LYS A 215 30.57 -6.72 29.24
C LYS A 215 30.99 -7.28 27.86
N PRO A 216 30.31 -6.87 26.76
CA PRO A 216 30.49 -7.54 25.48
C PRO A 216 31.93 -7.51 25.00
N ASP A 217 32.46 -8.66 24.60
CA ASP A 217 33.84 -8.83 24.13
C ASP A 217 33.96 -9.64 22.84
N LEU A 218 32.87 -10.25 22.38
CA LEU A 218 32.79 -10.98 21.14
C LEU A 218 31.50 -10.59 20.41
N ALA A 219 31.58 -10.32 19.11
CA ALA A 219 30.44 -9.88 18.31
C ALA A 219 30.45 -10.52 16.93
N TYR A 220 29.26 -10.89 16.48
CA TYR A 220 28.97 -11.37 15.14
C TYR A 220 28.01 -10.42 14.46
N LEU A 221 28.32 -10.06 13.22
CA LEU A 221 27.52 -9.16 12.40
C LEU A 221 27.29 -9.79 11.04
N VAL A 222 26.10 -9.53 10.51
CA VAL A 222 25.79 -9.84 9.12
C VAL A 222 25.44 -8.57 8.40
N ILE A 223 26.18 -8.32 7.33
CA ILE A 223 26.16 -7.11 6.56
C ILE A 223 25.61 -7.43 5.17
N SER A 224 24.67 -6.61 4.70
CA SER A 224 24.42 -6.49 3.29
C SER A 224 25.42 -5.49 2.71
N ASP A 225 26.20 -5.93 1.73
CA ASP A 225 27.19 -5.14 1.01
C ASP A 225 26.86 -5.20 -0.49
N SER A 226 26.33 -4.09 -1.03
CA SER A 226 25.98 -3.97 -2.45
C SER A 226 25.05 -5.09 -2.96
N GLY A 227 24.16 -5.58 -2.08
CA GLY A 227 23.22 -6.67 -2.35
C GLY A 227 23.75 -8.07 -2.01
N ASN A 228 25.05 -8.23 -1.75
CA ASN A 228 25.63 -9.47 -1.23
C ASN A 228 25.50 -9.54 0.28
N VAL A 229 25.51 -10.74 0.84
CA VAL A 229 25.45 -10.92 2.29
C VAL A 229 26.77 -11.49 2.81
N VAL A 230 27.35 -10.79 3.79
CA VAL A 230 28.71 -11.00 4.28
C VAL A 230 28.72 -11.11 5.81
N GLU A 231 29.48 -12.08 6.32
CA GLU A 231 29.72 -12.25 7.76
C GLU A 231 30.92 -11.42 8.22
N LYS A 232 30.81 -10.78 9.39
CA LYS A 232 31.93 -10.10 10.06
C LYS A 232 31.98 -10.49 11.53
N PHE A 233 33.16 -10.87 11.99
CA PHE A 233 33.41 -11.33 13.37
C PHE A 233 34.38 -10.37 14.07
N TYR A 234 34.12 -10.08 15.33
CA TYR A 234 34.96 -9.16 16.11
C TYR A 234 35.21 -9.68 17.52
N HIS A 235 36.41 -9.45 18.01
CA HIS A 235 36.81 -9.68 19.40
C HIS A 235 37.44 -8.42 19.98
N LYS A 236 37.12 -8.14 21.25
CA LYS A 236 37.70 -7.05 22.02
C LYS A 236 38.65 -7.62 23.07
N PRO A 237 39.97 -7.60 22.82
CA PRO A 237 40.94 -8.19 23.73
C PRO A 237 40.95 -7.49 25.10
N PRO A 238 41.33 -8.21 26.17
CA PRO A 238 41.54 -7.62 27.49
C PRO A 238 42.71 -6.62 27.45
N GLY A 239 42.62 -5.52 28.22
CA GLY A 239 43.69 -4.51 28.31
C GLY A 239 43.19 -3.06 28.43
N VAL A 240 44.14 -2.11 28.51
CA VAL A 240 43.87 -0.67 28.73
C VAL A 240 43.31 0.01 27.47
N PHE A 241 43.82 -0.35 26.29
CA PHE A 241 43.34 0.16 24.99
C PHE A 241 42.30 -0.79 24.36
N LYS A 242 41.11 -0.86 24.99
CA LYS A 242 39.99 -1.71 24.55
C LYS A 242 39.41 -1.23 23.21
N SER A 243 39.82 -1.84 22.10
CA SER A 243 39.20 -1.65 20.77
C SER A 243 38.75 -2.98 20.19
N TRP A 244 37.66 -2.98 19.43
CA TRP A 244 37.21 -4.15 18.69
C TRP A 244 38.17 -4.41 17.52
N LYS A 245 38.57 -5.66 17.34
CA LYS A 245 39.40 -6.11 16.22
C LYS A 245 38.64 -7.15 15.41
N PRO A 246 38.68 -7.07 14.07
CA PRO A 246 38.13 -8.13 13.24
C PRO A 246 38.94 -9.41 13.48
N ILE A 247 38.24 -10.54 13.51
CA ILE A 247 38.82 -11.89 13.60
C ILE A 247 38.18 -12.76 12.52
N ASP A 248 38.77 -13.92 12.23
CA ASP A 248 38.15 -14.87 11.32
C ASP A 248 37.08 -15.73 12.02
N LYS A 249 36.34 -16.48 11.20
CA LYS A 249 35.25 -17.35 11.63
C LYS A 249 35.72 -18.48 12.55
N THR A 250 36.89 -19.05 12.29
CA THR A 250 37.46 -20.16 13.06
C THR A 250 37.87 -19.68 14.46
N GLU A 251 38.55 -18.53 14.54
CA GLU A 251 38.90 -17.89 15.81
C GLU A 251 37.64 -17.52 16.62
N TYR A 252 36.61 -17.00 15.96
CA TYR A 252 35.34 -16.66 16.60
C TYR A 252 34.70 -17.89 17.26
N TYR A 253 34.66 -19.03 16.56
CA TYR A 253 34.13 -20.27 17.11
C TYR A 253 34.94 -20.81 18.28
N THR A 254 36.26 -20.78 18.20
CA THR A 254 37.12 -21.17 19.32
C THR A 254 36.80 -20.33 20.56
N LYS A 255 36.66 -19.00 20.39
CA LYS A 255 36.30 -18.08 21.48
C LYS A 255 34.88 -18.25 22.02
N LEU A 256 33.95 -18.77 21.22
CA LEU A 256 32.62 -19.17 21.70
C LEU A 256 32.69 -20.41 22.58
N LYS A 257 33.44 -21.44 22.15
CA LYS A 257 33.65 -22.67 22.92
C LYS A 257 34.33 -22.39 24.26
N GLU A 258 35.32 -21.48 24.29
CA GLU A 258 35.97 -20.96 25.52
C GLU A 258 34.98 -20.31 26.51
N ARG A 259 33.78 -19.91 26.06
CA ARG A 259 32.74 -19.24 26.86
C ARG A 259 31.55 -20.16 27.17
N ASP A 260 31.74 -21.48 27.06
CA ASP A 260 30.73 -22.52 27.24
C ASP A 260 29.55 -22.45 26.25
N LEU A 261 29.76 -21.88 25.06
CA LEU A 261 28.76 -21.85 23.99
C LEU A 261 29.20 -22.77 22.85
N ASP A 262 28.72 -24.01 22.91
CA ASP A 262 28.88 -25.00 21.86
C ASP A 262 27.73 -24.90 20.85
N LEU A 263 28.02 -24.37 19.67
CA LEU A 263 27.01 -24.14 18.63
C LEU A 263 26.42 -25.44 18.09
N ASP A 264 27.16 -26.55 18.16
CA ASP A 264 26.69 -27.86 17.71
C ASP A 264 25.60 -28.42 18.63
N LYS A 265 25.51 -27.90 19.87
CA LYS A 265 24.52 -28.28 20.89
C LYS A 265 23.53 -27.16 21.21
N PHE A 266 23.64 -26.02 20.53
CA PHE A 266 22.84 -24.85 20.83
C PHE A 266 21.44 -24.97 20.23
N ASP A 267 20.46 -25.25 21.09
CA ASP A 267 19.06 -25.25 20.69
C ASP A 267 18.46 -23.84 20.84
N ASN A 268 18.07 -23.27 19.70
CA ASN A 268 17.36 -22.00 19.64
C ASN A 268 15.92 -22.14 19.15
N THR A 269 15.39 -23.36 19.17
CA THR A 269 14.01 -23.59 18.80
C THR A 269 13.06 -23.11 19.89
N VAL A 270 11.91 -22.61 19.47
CA VAL A 270 10.84 -22.14 20.36
C VAL A 270 9.48 -22.63 19.88
N GLN A 271 8.58 -22.82 20.83
CA GLN A 271 7.20 -23.21 20.58
C GLN A 271 6.29 -22.06 20.98
N LEU A 272 5.39 -21.67 20.08
CA LEU A 272 4.44 -20.59 20.31
C LEU A 272 3.10 -21.17 20.74
N ASP A 273 2.64 -20.80 21.94
CA ASP A 273 1.25 -20.95 22.36
C ASP A 273 0.53 -19.59 22.20
N LEU A 274 -0.41 -19.51 21.27
CA LEU A 274 -1.20 -18.30 21.02
C LEU A 274 -2.19 -17.98 22.15
N ASN A 275 -2.51 -18.94 23.02
CA ASN A 275 -3.34 -18.71 24.21
C ASN A 275 -2.51 -18.14 25.39
N ASN A 276 -1.20 -18.38 25.41
CA ASN A 276 -0.30 -17.90 26.46
C ASN A 276 1.09 -17.58 25.88
N ILE A 277 1.23 -16.41 25.27
CA ILE A 277 2.44 -16.03 24.53
C ILE A 277 3.56 -15.64 25.49
N ASP A 278 4.68 -16.38 25.45
CA ASP A 278 5.90 -16.07 26.18
C ASP A 278 6.55 -14.78 25.64
N SER A 279 6.34 -13.69 26.37
CA SER A 279 6.84 -12.36 26.00
C SER A 279 8.36 -12.23 26.02
N ASP A 280 9.11 -13.19 26.59
CA ASP A 280 10.57 -13.21 26.53
C ASP A 280 11.07 -13.78 25.20
N LYS A 281 10.32 -14.71 24.60
CA LYS A 281 10.66 -15.40 23.35
C LYS A 281 9.98 -14.81 22.11
N PHE A 282 8.82 -14.19 22.25
CA PHE A 282 8.02 -13.70 21.13
C PHE A 282 7.71 -12.21 21.24
N TYR A 283 7.53 -11.58 20.07
CA TYR A 283 6.74 -10.36 19.95
C TYR A 283 5.30 -10.75 19.62
N SER A 284 4.34 -10.05 20.21
CA SER A 284 2.93 -10.21 19.90
C SER A 284 2.23 -8.87 19.75
N SER A 285 1.10 -8.89 19.06
CA SER A 285 0.20 -7.75 18.95
C SER A 285 -1.24 -8.21 18.74
N GLU A 286 -2.16 -7.45 19.33
CA GLU A 286 -3.59 -7.68 19.29
C GLU A 286 -4.29 -6.54 18.56
N PHE A 287 -5.20 -6.88 17.65
CA PHE A 287 -5.89 -5.93 16.76
C PHE A 287 -7.33 -6.34 16.50
N GLY A 288 -8.06 -5.45 15.81
CA GLY A 288 -9.43 -5.69 15.39
C GLY A 288 -10.45 -5.35 16.47
N PHE A 289 -11.71 -5.59 16.16
CA PHE A 289 -12.80 -5.38 17.10
C PHE A 289 -12.76 -6.43 18.19
N ARG A 290 -12.84 -6.00 19.46
CA ARG A 290 -12.63 -6.86 20.64
C ARG A 290 -11.34 -7.68 20.58
N ARG A 291 -10.30 -7.13 19.92
CA ARG A 291 -8.99 -7.77 19.76
C ARG A 291 -9.07 -9.15 19.09
N SER A 292 -9.96 -9.29 18.12
CA SER A 292 -10.22 -10.53 17.38
C SER A 292 -9.04 -11.09 16.60
N THR A 293 -7.94 -10.34 16.45
CA THR A 293 -6.76 -10.79 15.72
C THR A 293 -5.52 -10.76 16.61
N ILE A 294 -4.82 -11.89 16.68
CA ILE A 294 -3.55 -12.05 17.39
C ILE A 294 -2.45 -12.36 16.38
N ALA A 295 -1.40 -11.55 16.37
CA ALA A 295 -0.20 -11.78 15.58
C ALA A 295 0.99 -12.04 16.51
N ALA A 296 1.79 -13.05 16.23
CA ALA A 296 2.99 -13.35 17.01
C ALA A 296 4.13 -13.89 16.15
N TYR A 297 5.35 -13.50 16.48
CA TYR A 297 6.57 -13.95 15.81
C TYR A 297 7.77 -14.00 16.77
N PRO A 298 8.73 -14.91 16.55
CA PRO A 298 9.86 -15.09 17.46
C PRO A 298 10.74 -13.83 17.50
N LYS A 299 11.32 -13.54 18.66
CA LYS A 299 12.33 -12.48 18.78
C LYS A 299 13.64 -12.91 18.11
N PRO A 300 14.52 -11.96 17.70
CA PRO A 300 15.79 -12.26 17.04
C PRO A 300 16.56 -13.42 17.70
N GLY A 301 17.00 -14.37 16.87
CA GLY A 301 17.83 -15.51 17.29
C GLY A 301 17.07 -16.78 17.71
N PHE A 302 15.74 -16.75 17.83
CA PHE A 302 14.90 -17.95 18.07
C PHE A 302 14.22 -18.45 16.81
N ARG A 303 14.14 -19.77 16.61
CA ARG A 303 13.46 -20.44 15.48
C ARG A 303 12.15 -21.06 15.92
N MET A 304 11.02 -20.61 15.37
CA MET A 304 9.72 -21.17 15.76
C MET A 304 9.44 -22.48 15.02
N THR A 305 9.35 -23.59 15.76
CA THR A 305 9.15 -24.95 15.21
C THR A 305 7.75 -25.50 15.46
N ARG A 306 6.96 -24.85 16.31
CA ARG A 306 5.58 -25.24 16.62
C ARG A 306 4.71 -24.03 16.92
N VAL A 307 3.46 -24.07 16.47
CA VAL A 307 2.40 -23.12 16.78
C VAL A 307 1.21 -23.91 17.31
N SER A 308 0.73 -23.54 18.50
CA SER A 308 -0.43 -24.13 19.15
C SER A 308 -1.36 -23.06 19.71
N TYR A 309 -2.57 -23.48 20.07
CA TYR A 309 -3.48 -22.73 20.92
C TYR A 309 -3.86 -23.63 22.09
N ALA A 310 -3.38 -23.29 23.29
CA ALA A 310 -3.37 -24.19 24.44
C ALA A 310 -2.80 -25.56 24.05
N ASN A 311 -3.57 -26.64 24.22
CA ASN A 311 -3.13 -28.00 23.92
C ASN A 311 -3.29 -28.39 22.44
N MET A 312 -3.93 -27.56 21.62
CA MET A 312 -4.22 -27.87 20.22
C MET A 312 -3.07 -27.44 19.31
N ILE A 313 -2.50 -28.38 18.57
CA ILE A 313 -1.46 -28.09 17.57
C ILE A 313 -2.12 -27.49 16.33
N ILE A 314 -1.63 -26.34 15.89
CA ILE A 314 -2.03 -25.70 14.63
C ILE A 314 -1.04 -26.10 13.54
N TRP A 315 0.25 -25.94 13.83
CA TRP A 315 1.34 -26.22 12.91
C TRP A 315 2.55 -26.72 13.67
N GLU A 316 3.25 -27.71 13.12
CA GLU A 316 4.48 -28.25 13.68
C GLU A 316 5.45 -28.58 12.54
N SER A 317 6.72 -28.29 12.75
CA SER A 317 7.75 -28.54 11.77
C SER A 317 7.99 -30.04 11.58
N GLY A 318 7.99 -30.49 10.33
CA GLY A 318 8.29 -31.88 9.97
C GLY A 318 9.78 -32.20 9.79
N LYS A 319 10.65 -31.18 9.72
CA LYS A 319 12.10 -31.34 9.45
C LYS A 319 12.92 -30.27 10.16
N SER A 320 14.21 -30.52 10.33
CA SER A 320 15.12 -29.58 11.00
C SER A 320 15.43 -28.30 10.21
N ASP A 321 15.04 -28.18 8.94
CA ASP A 321 15.25 -27.00 8.08
C ASP A 321 13.96 -26.21 7.79
N VAL A 322 12.83 -26.63 8.37
CA VAL A 322 11.52 -26.00 8.20
C VAL A 322 11.16 -25.21 9.46
N TYR A 323 10.85 -23.93 9.31
CA TYR A 323 10.53 -23.04 10.43
C TYR A 323 9.41 -22.06 10.09
N SER A 324 8.76 -21.52 11.12
CA SER A 324 7.79 -20.45 10.99
C SER A 324 8.33 -19.10 11.45
N TYR A 325 7.94 -18.03 10.75
CA TYR A 325 8.33 -16.64 11.07
C TYR A 325 7.21 -15.81 11.67
N CYS A 326 5.97 -16.28 11.59
CA CYS A 326 4.80 -15.56 12.10
C CYS A 326 3.62 -16.52 12.15
N ALA A 327 2.77 -16.34 13.16
CA ALA A 327 1.42 -16.87 13.17
C ALA A 327 0.44 -15.70 13.36
N ASN A 328 -0.62 -15.68 12.56
CA ASN A 328 -1.73 -14.75 12.70
C ASN A 328 -3.02 -15.53 12.85
N MET A 329 -3.70 -15.34 13.98
CA MET A 329 -4.94 -16.00 14.33
C MET A 329 -6.09 -15.00 14.36
N PHE A 330 -7.24 -15.43 13.86
CA PHE A 330 -8.49 -14.70 13.82
C PHE A 330 -9.54 -15.44 14.64
N SER A 331 -10.22 -14.70 15.49
CA SER A 331 -11.25 -15.18 16.40
C SER A 331 -12.59 -14.54 16.08
N ASP A 332 -13.66 -15.34 16.15
CA ASP A 332 -15.04 -14.85 16.11
C ASP A 332 -15.57 -14.84 17.55
N ASN A 333 -15.89 -13.66 18.07
CA ASN A 333 -16.34 -13.48 19.46
C ASN A 333 -15.41 -14.16 20.48
N GLU A 334 -14.10 -13.87 20.39
CA GLU A 334 -13.05 -14.42 21.27
C GLU A 334 -12.73 -15.91 21.08
N GLU A 335 -13.50 -16.64 20.25
CA GLU A 335 -13.23 -18.03 19.90
C GLU A 335 -12.33 -18.14 18.66
N PRO A 336 -11.17 -18.82 18.72
CA PRO A 336 -10.26 -18.92 17.59
C PRO A 336 -10.87 -19.76 16.45
N LYS A 337 -10.90 -19.20 15.23
CA LYS A 337 -11.52 -19.84 14.05
C LYS A 337 -10.56 -20.10 12.91
N LEU A 338 -9.71 -19.12 12.60
CA LEU A 338 -8.84 -19.18 11.44
C LEU A 338 -7.42 -18.81 11.86
N CYS A 339 -6.42 -19.45 11.28
CA CYS A 339 -5.02 -19.11 11.52
C CYS A 339 -4.23 -19.28 10.23
N TYR A 340 -3.27 -18.40 9.97
CA TYR A 340 -2.24 -18.65 8.97
C TYR A 340 -0.85 -18.58 9.59
N VAL A 341 0.06 -19.36 9.02
CA VAL A 341 1.44 -19.52 9.49
C VAL A 341 2.39 -19.27 8.32
N LEU A 342 3.39 -18.41 8.52
CA LEU A 342 4.42 -18.08 7.54
C LEU A 342 5.55 -19.10 7.62
N VAL A 343 5.65 -20.01 6.65
CA VAL A 343 6.59 -21.13 6.66
C VAL A 343 7.73 -20.91 5.67
N SER A 344 8.96 -21.24 6.06
CA SER A 344 10.08 -21.34 5.12
C SER A 344 10.79 -22.67 5.22
N GLU A 345 11.26 -23.14 4.07
CA GLU A 345 11.99 -24.39 3.86
C GLU A 345 13.11 -24.08 2.85
N GLY A 346 14.36 -23.96 3.33
CA GLY A 346 15.47 -23.48 2.52
C GLY A 346 15.18 -22.10 1.89
N ASN A 347 15.10 -22.05 0.55
CA ASN A 347 14.80 -20.82 -0.20
C ASN A 347 13.30 -20.61 -0.47
N GLU A 348 12.46 -21.57 -0.15
CA GLU A 348 11.02 -21.49 -0.40
C GLU A 348 10.28 -20.83 0.75
N ARG A 349 9.26 -20.03 0.39
CA ARG A 349 8.40 -19.32 1.32
C ARG A 349 6.96 -19.52 0.92
N ARG A 350 6.13 -19.94 1.88
CA ARG A 350 4.72 -20.20 1.68
C ARG A 350 3.93 -19.81 2.92
N ILE A 351 2.65 -19.52 2.73
CA ILE A 351 1.72 -19.36 3.84
C ILE A 351 0.89 -20.63 3.91
N GLU A 352 0.77 -21.18 5.12
CA GLU A 352 -0.12 -22.31 5.39
C GLU A 352 -1.35 -21.82 6.15
N TYR A 353 -2.53 -22.24 5.71
CA TYR A 353 -3.82 -21.75 6.22
C TYR A 353 -4.55 -22.85 6.97
N PHE A 354 -5.18 -22.49 8.09
CA PHE A 354 -5.80 -23.43 9.02
C PHE A 354 -7.19 -22.94 9.45
N LEU A 355 -8.09 -23.90 9.66
CA LEU A 355 -9.44 -23.73 10.20
C LEU A 355 -9.59 -24.55 11.47
N ASN A 356 -10.08 -23.93 12.53
CA ASN A 356 -10.53 -24.62 13.73
C ASN A 356 -11.97 -25.08 13.56
N ASN A 357 -12.17 -26.40 13.58
CA ASN A 357 -13.49 -27.02 13.60
C ASN A 357 -13.55 -27.98 14.78
N ASN A 358 -14.48 -27.72 15.73
CA ASN A 358 -14.67 -28.52 16.94
C ASN A 358 -13.37 -28.77 17.73
N ASN A 359 -12.60 -27.69 18.01
CA ASN A 359 -11.34 -27.75 18.75
C ASN A 359 -10.26 -28.62 18.08
N THR A 360 -10.30 -28.70 16.75
CA THR A 360 -9.27 -29.36 15.94
C THR A 360 -8.93 -28.46 14.75
N TRP A 361 -7.63 -28.26 14.52
CA TRP A 361 -7.15 -27.45 13.41
C TRP A 361 -6.89 -28.30 12.18
N TYR A 362 -7.44 -27.88 11.05
CA TYR A 362 -7.28 -28.52 9.75
C TYR A 362 -6.64 -27.55 8.77
N LYS A 363 -5.64 -28.02 8.03
CA LYS A 363 -5.07 -27.25 6.92
C LYS A 363 -6.09 -27.12 5.80
N ILE A 364 -6.26 -25.92 5.29
CA ILE A 364 -7.16 -25.57 4.18
C ILE A 364 -6.41 -24.76 3.12
N ASP A 365 -6.99 -24.60 1.93
CA ASP A 365 -6.42 -23.73 0.91
C ASP A 365 -6.73 -22.23 1.16
N LYS A 366 -5.96 -21.36 0.51
CA LYS A 366 -6.09 -19.89 0.57
C LYS A 366 -7.51 -19.42 0.21
N LYS A 367 -8.11 -19.98 -0.84
CA LYS A 367 -9.42 -19.57 -1.35
C LYS A 367 -10.49 -19.85 -0.30
N ARG A 368 -10.48 -21.05 0.30
CA ARG A 368 -11.39 -21.43 1.38
C ARG A 368 -11.17 -20.57 2.64
N PHE A 369 -9.91 -20.27 2.98
CA PHE A 369 -9.60 -19.43 4.14
C PHE A 369 -10.24 -18.05 4.04
N TYR A 370 -10.00 -17.32 2.94
CA TYR A 370 -10.56 -15.98 2.76
C TYR A 370 -12.07 -16.00 2.48
N HIS A 371 -12.60 -17.08 1.91
CA HIS A 371 -14.05 -17.29 1.80
C HIS A 371 -14.73 -17.31 3.16
N LEU A 372 -14.15 -18.03 4.12
CA LEU A 372 -14.63 -18.10 5.50
C LEU A 372 -14.41 -16.78 6.25
N LEU A 373 -13.22 -16.18 6.12
CA LEU A 373 -12.90 -14.92 6.82
C LEU A 373 -13.81 -13.76 6.40
N ALA A 374 -14.11 -13.65 5.10
CA ALA A 374 -15.03 -12.64 4.55
C ALA A 374 -16.52 -13.04 4.64
N LYS A 375 -16.82 -14.23 5.17
CA LYS A 375 -18.15 -14.85 5.26
C LYS A 375 -18.94 -14.80 3.95
N LYS A 376 -18.32 -15.18 2.83
CA LYS A 376 -18.85 -15.00 1.46
C LYS A 376 -20.17 -15.76 1.17
N ASP A 377 -20.55 -16.71 2.01
CA ASP A 377 -21.84 -17.42 1.92
C ASP A 377 -23.02 -16.63 2.51
N ASP A 378 -22.77 -15.46 3.10
CA ASP A 378 -23.81 -14.66 3.73
C ASP A 378 -24.90 -14.23 2.70
N PRO A 379 -26.20 -14.37 3.03
CA PRO A 379 -27.30 -14.01 2.14
C PRO A 379 -27.30 -12.55 1.66
N ARG A 380 -26.62 -11.63 2.37
CA ARG A 380 -26.44 -10.23 1.95
C ARG A 380 -25.73 -10.10 0.60
N TYR A 381 -24.91 -11.08 0.23
CA TYR A 381 -24.15 -11.11 -1.02
C TYR A 381 -25.00 -11.65 -2.18
N THR A 382 -25.96 -10.83 -2.63
CA THR A 382 -26.94 -11.20 -3.65
C THR A 382 -26.37 -11.28 -5.08
N HIS A 383 -25.21 -10.66 -5.37
CA HIS A 383 -24.60 -10.58 -6.71
C HIS A 383 -23.25 -11.33 -6.81
N ARG A 384 -22.97 -12.24 -5.87
CA ARG A 384 -21.66 -12.91 -5.76
C ARG A 384 -21.25 -13.78 -6.95
N TYR A 385 -22.18 -14.09 -7.86
CA TYR A 385 -21.93 -14.89 -9.06
C TYR A 385 -22.22 -14.15 -10.37
N GLU A 386 -22.52 -12.84 -10.31
CA GLU A 386 -22.98 -12.09 -11.48
C GLU A 386 -21.86 -11.22 -12.09
N GLY A 387 -21.52 -11.40 -13.36
CA GLY A 387 -20.53 -10.54 -14.03
C GLY A 387 -19.12 -10.66 -13.47
N ILE A 388 -18.73 -11.88 -13.10
CA ILE A 388 -17.38 -12.28 -12.70
C ILE A 388 -16.75 -13.18 -13.77
N ASP A 389 -15.42 -13.23 -13.81
CA ASP A 389 -14.65 -14.18 -14.63
C ASP A 389 -14.57 -15.58 -13.98
N GLU A 390 -13.86 -16.50 -14.63
CA GLU A 390 -13.71 -17.90 -14.18
C GLU A 390 -12.97 -18.01 -12.83
N GLU A 391 -12.10 -17.05 -12.54
CA GLU A 391 -11.39 -16.93 -11.26
C GLU A 391 -12.25 -16.29 -10.16
N GLY A 392 -13.42 -15.76 -10.52
CA GLY A 392 -14.36 -15.08 -9.63
C GLY A 392 -14.04 -13.61 -9.38
N ASN A 393 -13.20 -13.01 -10.23
CA ASN A 393 -12.88 -11.59 -10.19
C ASN A 393 -13.83 -10.79 -11.07
N ARG A 394 -14.00 -9.51 -10.72
CA ARG A 394 -14.73 -8.55 -11.52
C ARG A 394 -13.76 -7.62 -12.22
N ASN A 395 -14.13 -7.19 -13.43
CA ASN A 395 -13.36 -6.19 -14.15
C ASN A 395 -13.31 -4.87 -13.38
N ILE A 396 -12.09 -4.38 -13.13
CA ILE A 396 -11.83 -3.04 -12.60
C ILE A 396 -11.33 -2.19 -13.76
N GLU A 397 -12.19 -1.32 -14.26
CA GLU A 397 -11.85 -0.35 -15.30
C GLU A 397 -11.07 0.81 -14.68
N MET A 398 -10.15 1.38 -15.46
CA MET A 398 -9.31 2.51 -15.06
C MET A 398 -9.44 3.65 -16.05
N SER A 399 -9.43 4.87 -15.54
CA SER A 399 -9.40 6.09 -16.32
C SER A 399 -8.61 7.16 -15.57
N TYR A 400 -8.66 8.39 -16.03
CA TYR A 400 -8.14 9.55 -15.33
C TYR A 400 -8.85 10.83 -15.82
N PHE A 401 -8.72 11.91 -15.04
CA PHE A 401 -9.09 13.26 -15.48
C PHE A 401 -7.97 14.24 -15.14
N THR A 402 -8.02 15.43 -15.74
CA THR A 402 -7.10 16.53 -15.40
C THR A 402 -7.77 17.45 -14.38
N ASN A 403 -7.17 17.58 -13.20
CA ASN A 403 -7.74 18.42 -12.16
C ASN A 403 -7.47 19.92 -12.39
N LYS A 404 -8.00 20.76 -11.50
CA LYS A 404 -7.85 22.22 -11.52
C LYS A 404 -6.39 22.71 -11.55
N GLN A 405 -5.46 21.91 -11.04
CA GLN A 405 -4.04 22.24 -10.99
C GLN A 405 -3.27 21.72 -12.21
N GLY A 406 -3.94 21.07 -13.16
CA GLY A 406 -3.33 20.44 -14.33
C GLY A 406 -2.67 19.09 -14.02
N LEU A 407 -3.02 18.44 -12.91
CA LEU A 407 -2.49 17.13 -12.52
C LEU A 407 -3.40 16.03 -13.04
N MET A 408 -2.81 14.92 -13.52
CA MET A 408 -3.56 13.70 -13.78
C MET A 408 -4.02 13.05 -12.47
N VAL A 409 -5.32 12.82 -12.35
CA VAL A 409 -5.93 12.09 -11.23
C VAL A 409 -6.46 10.75 -11.73
N LYS A 410 -5.94 9.65 -11.19
CA LYS A 410 -6.31 8.29 -11.58
C LYS A 410 -7.66 7.90 -10.97
N THR A 411 -8.51 7.26 -11.76
CA THR A 411 -9.86 6.83 -11.37
C THR A 411 -10.11 5.36 -11.70
N TYR A 412 -11.03 4.75 -10.96
CA TYR A 412 -11.34 3.32 -11.02
C TYR A 412 -12.87 3.12 -11.02
N ARG A 413 -13.32 2.07 -11.70
CA ARG A 413 -14.72 1.66 -11.72
C ARG A 413 -14.85 0.14 -11.75
N SER A 414 -15.76 -0.39 -10.94
CA SER A 414 -16.15 -1.81 -10.91
C SER A 414 -17.68 -1.90 -10.95
N MET A 415 -18.23 -2.33 -12.09
CA MET A 415 -19.68 -2.33 -12.35
C MET A 415 -20.33 -3.68 -12.07
N VAL A 416 -21.52 -3.65 -11.47
CA VAL A 416 -22.36 -4.83 -11.23
C VAL A 416 -23.61 -4.75 -12.11
N PRO A 417 -24.04 -5.85 -12.77
CA PRO A 417 -25.33 -5.90 -13.46
C PRO A 417 -26.47 -5.59 -12.48
N ASN A 418 -27.52 -4.90 -12.94
CA ASN A 418 -28.73 -4.61 -12.13
C ASN A 418 -28.43 -4.02 -10.73
N HIS A 419 -27.36 -3.23 -10.61
CA HIS A 419 -26.91 -2.67 -9.34
C HIS A 419 -28.02 -1.95 -8.55
N LYS A 420 -27.99 -2.12 -7.22
CA LYS A 420 -28.85 -1.43 -6.25
C LYS A 420 -28.55 0.07 -6.14
N GLY A 421 -27.41 0.50 -6.67
CA GLY A 421 -26.92 1.89 -6.62
C GLY A 421 -25.44 1.98 -6.96
N VAL A 422 -24.93 3.21 -6.93
CA VAL A 422 -23.53 3.56 -7.16
C VAL A 422 -22.89 4.05 -5.87
N ILE A 423 -21.70 3.54 -5.56
CA ILE A 423 -20.87 4.02 -4.45
C ILE A 423 -19.68 4.79 -5.04
N ILE A 424 -19.45 6.01 -4.56
CA ILE A 424 -18.17 6.71 -4.74
C ILE A 424 -17.34 6.46 -3.48
N LEU A 425 -16.32 5.63 -3.62
CA LEU A 425 -15.49 5.09 -2.56
C LEU A 425 -14.14 5.83 -2.47
N MET A 426 -13.91 6.50 -1.35
CA MET A 426 -12.79 7.43 -1.15
C MET A 426 -11.80 6.93 -0.09
N HIS A 427 -10.54 6.75 -0.50
CA HIS A 427 -9.47 6.26 0.38
C HIS A 427 -8.94 7.32 1.36
N GLY A 428 -8.20 6.86 2.38
CA GLY A 428 -7.59 7.69 3.41
C GLY A 428 -6.18 8.18 3.06
N LEU A 429 -5.52 8.85 4.01
CA LEU A 429 -4.14 9.31 3.85
C LEU A 429 -3.16 8.12 3.65
N ARG A 430 -2.03 8.36 2.97
CA ARG A 430 -0.90 7.42 2.73
C ARG A 430 -1.17 6.33 1.71
N GLY A 431 -2.34 5.71 1.79
CA GLY A 431 -2.79 4.71 0.84
C GLY A 431 -3.32 5.33 -0.46
N HIS A 432 -3.94 4.47 -1.24
CA HIS A 432 -4.59 4.74 -2.51
C HIS A 432 -5.74 3.74 -2.72
N PHE A 433 -6.55 3.90 -3.77
CA PHE A 433 -7.78 3.12 -3.97
C PHE A 433 -7.53 1.61 -3.84
N LEU A 434 -6.56 1.08 -4.60
CA LEU A 434 -6.24 -0.35 -4.61
C LEU A 434 -5.71 -0.84 -3.24
N SER A 435 -4.71 -0.17 -2.66
CA SER A 435 -4.16 -0.55 -1.35
C SER A 435 -5.16 -0.50 -0.17
N THR A 436 -6.26 0.24 -0.34
CA THR A 436 -7.29 0.40 0.69
C THR A 436 -8.46 -0.54 0.46
N PHE A 437 -8.90 -0.72 -0.78
CA PHE A 437 -10.17 -1.42 -1.06
C PHE A 437 -10.00 -2.78 -1.72
N LEU A 438 -8.79 -3.09 -2.22
CA LEU A 438 -8.36 -4.46 -2.52
C LEU A 438 -7.59 -5.04 -1.34
N LYS A 439 -7.45 -6.36 -1.31
CA LYS A 439 -6.63 -7.06 -0.32
C LYS A 439 -5.20 -7.17 -0.84
N TYR A 440 -4.19 -7.10 0.01
CA TYR A 440 -2.83 -7.46 -0.41
C TYR A 440 -2.72 -8.97 -0.67
N ASP A 441 -1.99 -9.36 -1.72
CA ASP A 441 -1.59 -10.76 -1.93
C ASP A 441 -0.44 -11.11 -0.97
N LEU A 442 -0.80 -11.64 0.20
CA LEU A 442 0.15 -12.00 1.25
C LEU A 442 1.12 -13.11 0.79
N ASP A 443 0.67 -14.08 0.00
CA ASP A 443 1.50 -15.18 -0.51
C ASP A 443 2.53 -14.69 -1.50
N TRP A 444 2.10 -13.91 -2.50
CA TRP A 444 3.02 -13.30 -3.46
C TRP A 444 4.03 -12.42 -2.73
N ASN A 445 3.56 -11.62 -1.77
CA ASN A 445 4.43 -10.78 -0.98
C ASN A 445 5.45 -11.60 -0.18
N TYR A 446 5.04 -12.74 0.39
CA TYR A 446 5.91 -13.52 1.27
C TYR A 446 6.95 -14.26 0.46
N ARG A 447 6.53 -14.84 -0.66
CA ARG A 447 7.41 -15.48 -1.64
C ARG A 447 8.50 -14.52 -2.11
N ASN A 448 8.13 -13.29 -2.43
CA ASN A 448 9.04 -12.33 -3.04
C ASN A 448 9.87 -11.55 -2.01
N PHE A 449 9.25 -10.93 -1.01
CA PHE A 449 9.92 -10.05 -0.03
C PHE A 449 10.20 -10.74 1.31
N GLY A 450 9.35 -11.70 1.71
CA GLY A 450 9.43 -12.35 3.01
C GLY A 450 8.96 -11.47 4.17
N PHE A 451 9.12 -11.95 5.40
CA PHE A 451 8.85 -11.18 6.61
C PHE A 451 10.16 -10.99 7.37
N ALA A 452 10.85 -9.89 7.08
CA ALA A 452 12.19 -9.61 7.61
C ALA A 452 12.14 -9.20 9.10
N THR A 453 11.76 -10.11 9.98
CA THR A 453 11.80 -9.95 11.45
C THR A 453 13.01 -10.64 12.05
N HIS A 454 14.17 -10.45 11.42
CA HIS A 454 15.51 -10.89 11.87
C HIS A 454 15.87 -12.34 11.51
N PRO A 455 16.94 -12.55 10.73
CA PRO A 455 17.43 -13.90 10.44
C PRO A 455 17.98 -14.57 11.72
N TYR A 456 17.78 -15.89 11.80
CA TYR A 456 18.09 -16.74 12.94
C TYR A 456 19.57 -17.00 13.11
N ILE A 457 20.33 -16.03 13.61
CA ILE A 457 21.76 -16.26 13.74
C ILE A 457 22.28 -16.07 15.15
N VAL A 458 22.27 -17.18 15.87
CA VAL A 458 23.34 -17.46 16.84
C VAL A 458 24.45 -18.29 16.18
N CYS A 459 24.18 -18.95 15.03
CA CYS A 459 25.14 -19.75 14.24
C CYS A 459 25.52 -19.06 12.90
N PRO A 460 26.79 -18.72 12.66
CA PRO A 460 27.32 -18.04 11.47
C PRO A 460 27.16 -18.79 10.15
N ASP A 461 25.94 -19.13 9.75
CA ASP A 461 25.68 -19.73 8.45
C ASP A 461 24.93 -18.72 7.57
N VAL A 462 25.67 -18.14 6.63
CA VAL A 462 25.08 -17.27 5.59
C VAL A 462 24.23 -18.00 4.58
N ASN A 463 24.21 -19.33 4.57
CA ASN A 463 23.27 -20.09 3.74
C ASN A 463 21.80 -19.78 4.10
N PHE A 464 21.54 -19.20 5.27
CA PHE A 464 20.22 -18.67 5.65
C PHE A 464 19.94 -17.26 5.14
N PHE A 465 20.95 -16.51 4.68
CA PHE A 465 20.71 -15.24 3.99
C PHE A 465 20.42 -15.50 2.53
N TYR A 466 19.13 -15.39 2.24
CA TYR A 466 18.59 -15.51 0.90
C TYR A 466 19.38 -14.68 -0.10
N ASN A 467 19.70 -15.28 -1.25
CA ASN A 467 20.15 -14.51 -2.39
C ASN A 467 18.93 -13.76 -2.97
N TYR A 468 18.58 -12.64 -2.33
CA TYR A 468 17.41 -11.83 -2.65
C TYR A 468 17.41 -11.36 -4.11
N SER A 469 18.59 -11.27 -4.76
CA SER A 469 18.73 -10.75 -6.12
C SER A 469 18.01 -11.58 -7.17
N ARG A 470 17.91 -12.91 -6.99
CA ARG A 470 17.24 -13.82 -7.93
C ARG A 470 15.76 -13.49 -8.13
N PHE A 471 15.12 -12.89 -7.13
CA PHE A 471 13.70 -12.52 -7.19
C PHE A 471 13.48 -11.07 -7.64
N ASN A 472 14.54 -10.28 -7.90
CA ASN A 472 14.39 -8.85 -8.16
C ASN A 472 13.59 -8.57 -9.44
N TYR A 473 13.72 -9.42 -10.46
CA TYR A 473 12.86 -9.35 -11.64
C TYR A 473 11.38 -9.49 -11.28
N ASP A 474 10.99 -10.57 -10.61
CA ASP A 474 9.59 -10.81 -10.25
C ASP A 474 9.03 -9.78 -9.26
N ARG A 475 9.85 -9.31 -8.32
CA ARG A 475 9.50 -8.24 -7.38
C ARG A 475 9.13 -6.95 -8.08
N TYR A 476 9.87 -6.56 -9.11
CA TYR A 476 9.86 -5.17 -9.58
C TYR A 476 9.36 -5.01 -11.01
N LYS A 477 9.26 -6.06 -11.83
CA LYS A 477 8.83 -5.94 -13.24
C LYS A 477 7.52 -5.18 -13.43
N HIS A 478 6.56 -5.40 -12.53
CA HIS A 478 5.26 -4.74 -12.58
C HIS A 478 5.33 -3.21 -12.54
N ILE A 479 6.35 -2.64 -11.87
CA ILE A 479 6.58 -1.19 -11.80
C ILE A 479 6.88 -0.61 -13.19
N PHE A 480 7.63 -1.35 -13.99
CA PHE A 480 8.24 -0.84 -15.21
C PHE A 480 7.48 -1.23 -16.47
N GLU A 481 6.85 -2.41 -16.47
CA GLU A 481 6.15 -2.97 -17.63
C GLU A 481 4.65 -2.64 -17.63
N TYR A 482 4.09 -2.18 -16.51
CA TYR A 482 2.70 -1.72 -16.46
C TYR A 482 2.46 -0.46 -17.29
N ASN A 483 1.42 -0.44 -18.13
CA ASN A 483 1.04 0.77 -18.86
C ASN A 483 0.04 1.60 -18.05
N PHE A 484 0.49 2.76 -17.56
CA PHE A 484 -0.30 3.69 -16.75
C PHE A 484 -1.57 4.21 -17.43
N TYR A 485 -1.64 4.09 -18.76
CA TYR A 485 -2.78 4.50 -19.59
C TYR A 485 -3.72 3.34 -19.94
N ASP A 486 -3.46 2.14 -19.42
CA ASP A 486 -4.37 1.01 -19.60
C ASP A 486 -5.75 1.36 -19.06
N LYS A 487 -6.77 0.98 -19.82
CA LYS A 487 -8.19 1.20 -19.50
C LYS A 487 -8.74 0.14 -18.56
N GLN A 488 -7.97 -0.91 -18.32
CA GLN A 488 -8.37 -2.06 -17.50
C GLN A 488 -7.26 -2.37 -16.53
N TYR A 489 -7.62 -2.59 -15.27
CA TYR A 489 -6.70 -3.06 -14.25
C TYR A 489 -6.22 -4.45 -14.64
N PRO A 490 -4.93 -4.63 -14.92
CA PRO A 490 -4.42 -5.92 -15.32
C PRO A 490 -4.27 -6.81 -14.09
N SER A 491 -5.16 -7.78 -13.97
CA SER A 491 -5.14 -8.79 -12.90
C SER A 491 -3.81 -9.55 -12.85
N ASN A 492 -3.11 -9.68 -13.98
CA ASN A 492 -1.84 -10.39 -14.11
C ASN A 492 -0.58 -9.51 -13.95
N LEU A 493 -0.68 -8.20 -14.14
CA LEU A 493 0.51 -7.31 -14.08
C LEU A 493 0.71 -6.72 -12.68
N ILE A 494 -0.34 -6.42 -11.91
CA ILE A 494 -0.19 -5.87 -10.55
C ILE A 494 -0.50 -6.97 -9.53
N GLN A 495 0.51 -7.84 -9.32
CA GLN A 495 0.46 -9.05 -8.48
C GLN A 495 0.38 -8.76 -6.96
N MET A 496 0.36 -7.49 -6.56
CA MET A 496 0.33 -7.07 -5.15
C MET A 496 -1.06 -7.11 -4.53
N TYR A 497 -2.13 -7.11 -5.34
CA TYR A 497 -3.49 -6.93 -4.88
C TYR A 497 -4.44 -8.01 -5.39
N GLU A 498 -5.41 -8.40 -4.56
CA GLU A 498 -6.43 -9.39 -4.84
C GLU A 498 -7.83 -8.79 -4.65
N TYR A 499 -8.72 -9.09 -5.59
CA TYR A 499 -10.13 -8.75 -5.49
C TYR A 499 -10.85 -9.65 -4.48
N SER A 500 -10.58 -10.96 -4.48
CA SER A 500 -11.22 -11.90 -3.56
C SER A 500 -10.88 -11.61 -2.09
N GLY A 501 -11.90 -11.56 -1.24
CA GLY A 501 -11.84 -11.23 0.19
C GLY A 501 -11.67 -9.74 0.47
N SER A 502 -11.81 -8.86 -0.53
CA SER A 502 -11.63 -7.42 -0.38
C SER A 502 -12.93 -6.66 -0.07
N MET A 503 -12.80 -5.42 0.41
CA MET A 503 -13.94 -4.53 0.62
C MET A 503 -14.67 -4.23 -0.70
N LEU A 504 -13.93 -4.05 -1.80
CA LEU A 504 -14.51 -3.83 -3.12
C LEU A 504 -15.38 -5.01 -3.55
N GLU A 505 -14.89 -6.24 -3.36
CA GLU A 505 -15.68 -7.43 -3.64
C GLU A 505 -16.94 -7.49 -2.78
N CYS A 506 -16.84 -7.24 -1.47
CA CYS A 506 -18.01 -7.24 -0.59
C CYS A 506 -19.09 -6.26 -1.10
N LEU A 507 -18.71 -5.02 -1.45
CA LEU A 507 -19.65 -4.03 -1.97
C LEU A 507 -20.28 -4.47 -3.30
N ASN A 508 -19.48 -5.01 -4.21
CA ASN A 508 -19.98 -5.51 -5.49
C ASN A 508 -20.92 -6.71 -5.28
N ASN A 509 -20.57 -7.64 -4.40
CA ASN A 509 -21.39 -8.81 -4.07
C ASN A 509 -22.69 -8.43 -3.35
N MET A 510 -22.71 -7.32 -2.61
CA MET A 510 -23.93 -6.72 -2.05
C MET A 510 -24.81 -6.05 -3.12
N GLY A 511 -24.32 -5.90 -4.36
CA GLY A 511 -25.06 -5.36 -5.49
C GLY A 511 -24.78 -3.90 -5.82
N TYR A 512 -23.68 -3.31 -5.34
CA TYR A 512 -23.35 -1.92 -5.64
C TYR A 512 -22.25 -1.82 -6.69
N SER A 513 -22.45 -0.98 -7.69
CA SER A 513 -21.36 -0.55 -8.59
C SER A 513 -20.48 0.46 -7.86
N VAL A 514 -19.17 0.33 -7.97
CA VAL A 514 -18.21 1.13 -7.19
C VAL A 514 -17.33 1.95 -8.11
N TYR A 515 -17.20 3.23 -7.80
CA TYR A 515 -16.28 4.17 -8.39
C TYR A 515 -15.30 4.63 -7.33
N GLY A 516 -14.07 4.95 -7.72
CA GLY A 516 -13.10 5.55 -6.81
C GLY A 516 -11.99 6.28 -7.54
N MET A 517 -11.16 6.98 -6.79
CA MET A 517 -10.03 7.74 -7.32
C MET A 517 -8.86 7.71 -6.37
N ASP A 518 -7.67 7.88 -6.91
CA ASP A 518 -6.48 8.18 -6.11
C ASP A 518 -6.40 9.69 -5.88
N LEU A 519 -6.28 10.13 -4.64
CA LEU A 519 -6.05 11.53 -4.31
C LEU A 519 -4.76 12.04 -4.96
N GLN A 520 -4.66 13.33 -5.31
CA GLN A 520 -3.40 13.90 -5.81
C GLN A 520 -2.22 13.52 -4.89
N SER A 521 -1.07 13.22 -5.47
CA SER A 521 0.13 12.74 -4.75
C SER A 521 -0.01 11.38 -4.03
N HIS A 522 -1.06 10.62 -4.31
CA HIS A 522 -1.26 9.25 -3.85
C HIS A 522 -1.43 8.28 -5.02
N GLY A 523 -1.11 7.00 -4.80
CA GLY A 523 -1.30 5.96 -5.80
C GLY A 523 -0.70 6.36 -7.14
N PHE A 524 -1.49 6.18 -8.20
CA PHE A 524 -1.09 6.48 -9.56
C PHE A 524 -1.39 7.92 -10.00
N SER A 525 -2.02 8.74 -9.13
CA SER A 525 -2.27 10.16 -9.39
C SER A 525 -0.99 10.99 -9.27
N GLU A 526 -0.89 12.02 -10.10
CA GLU A 526 0.24 12.95 -10.04
C GLU A 526 0.23 13.79 -8.76
N GLY A 527 1.44 14.14 -8.33
CA GLY A 527 1.68 15.15 -7.30
C GLY A 527 2.18 16.44 -7.93
N ILE A 528 1.86 17.57 -7.29
CA ILE A 528 2.43 18.88 -7.66
C ILE A 528 3.97 18.86 -7.63
N ASP A 529 4.54 18.04 -6.75
CA ASP A 529 5.97 17.77 -6.72
C ASP A 529 6.33 16.31 -6.32
N ASN A 530 7.57 16.06 -5.88
CA ASN A 530 8.04 14.73 -5.45
C ASN A 530 7.64 14.38 -4.00
N ARG A 531 7.02 15.29 -3.26
CA ARG A 531 6.50 14.96 -1.94
C ARG A 531 5.21 14.20 -2.13
N ARG A 532 5.17 13.01 -1.52
CA ARG A 532 4.02 12.10 -1.54
C ARG A 532 3.07 12.40 -0.39
N SER A 533 1.82 11.98 -0.54
CA SER A 533 0.75 12.28 0.41
C SER A 533 0.66 13.76 0.76
N HIS A 534 0.80 14.61 -0.26
CA HIS A 534 0.97 16.04 -0.13
C HIS A 534 0.12 16.80 -1.17
N ALA A 535 -0.65 17.78 -0.68
CA ALA A 535 -1.35 18.74 -1.52
C ALA A 535 -1.09 20.16 -0.98
N LEU A 536 -1.27 21.17 -1.85
CA LEU A 536 -1.01 22.56 -1.46
C LEU A 536 -2.02 23.07 -0.44
N LYS A 537 -3.30 22.72 -0.61
CA LYS A 537 -4.40 23.13 0.27
C LYS A 537 -5.45 22.01 0.35
N TYR A 538 -6.14 21.91 1.48
CA TYR A 538 -7.24 20.96 1.67
C TYR A 538 -8.33 21.09 0.59
N ILE A 539 -8.67 22.32 0.18
CA ILE A 539 -9.66 22.58 -0.87
C ILE A 539 -9.29 21.96 -2.22
N ASN A 540 -8.01 21.70 -2.51
CA ASN A 540 -7.63 21.05 -3.76
C ASN A 540 -8.12 19.60 -3.80
N TYR A 541 -8.02 18.85 -2.69
CA TYR A 541 -8.62 17.52 -2.62
C TYR A 541 -10.15 17.56 -2.73
N VAL A 542 -10.80 18.57 -2.13
CA VAL A 542 -12.26 18.74 -2.22
C VAL A 542 -12.68 19.04 -3.66
N ASP A 543 -11.99 19.95 -4.34
CA ASP A 543 -12.19 20.25 -5.77
C ASP A 543 -12.04 18.94 -6.60
N ASP A 544 -10.97 18.17 -6.38
CA ASP A 544 -10.74 16.90 -7.10
C ASP A 544 -11.90 15.90 -6.91
N VAL A 545 -12.38 15.73 -5.67
CA VAL A 545 -13.49 14.82 -5.36
C VAL A 545 -14.81 15.32 -5.95
N SER A 546 -15.10 16.62 -5.86
CA SER A 546 -16.29 17.22 -6.46
C SER A 546 -16.30 17.08 -7.99
N GLN A 547 -15.15 17.27 -8.65
CA GLN A 547 -15.01 17.04 -10.08
C GLN A 547 -15.28 15.56 -10.42
N PHE A 548 -14.76 14.63 -9.63
CA PHE A 548 -14.99 13.20 -9.85
C PHE A 548 -16.47 12.81 -9.68
N ILE A 549 -17.13 13.27 -8.61
CA ILE A 549 -18.58 13.08 -8.43
C ILE A 549 -19.35 13.57 -9.66
N TYR A 550 -19.00 14.75 -10.17
CA TYR A 550 -19.63 15.32 -11.35
C TYR A 550 -19.37 14.54 -12.64
N ILE A 551 -18.16 13.96 -12.81
CA ILE A 551 -17.83 13.07 -13.94
C ILE A 551 -18.71 11.82 -13.90
N VAL A 552 -18.88 11.20 -12.71
CA VAL A 552 -19.74 10.02 -12.52
C VAL A 552 -21.19 10.36 -12.83
N LYS A 553 -21.71 11.48 -12.29
CA LYS A 553 -23.10 11.89 -12.51
C LYS A 553 -23.45 12.17 -13.98
N ARG A 554 -22.45 12.45 -14.83
CA ARG A 554 -22.62 12.70 -16.28
C ARG A 554 -22.28 11.50 -17.16
N ASP A 555 -21.96 10.36 -16.57
CA ASP A 555 -21.50 9.16 -17.29
C ASP A 555 -20.30 9.45 -18.22
N LYS A 556 -19.32 10.20 -17.69
CA LYS A 556 -18.10 10.60 -18.42
C LYS A 556 -16.83 9.93 -17.90
N PHE A 557 -16.95 8.78 -17.24
CA PHE A 557 -15.81 8.08 -16.63
C PHE A 557 -14.66 7.82 -17.60
N HIS A 558 -14.98 7.41 -18.84
CA HIS A 558 -13.98 7.09 -19.88
C HIS A 558 -13.44 8.31 -20.64
N ASP A 559 -13.99 9.50 -20.39
CA ASP A 559 -13.55 10.72 -21.07
C ASP A 559 -12.32 11.30 -20.38
N GLN A 560 -11.16 11.14 -21.01
CA GLN A 560 -9.87 11.61 -20.50
C GLN A 560 -9.66 13.12 -20.74
N ASN A 561 -10.52 13.78 -21.52
CA ASN A 561 -10.46 15.21 -21.78
C ASN A 561 -11.21 16.03 -20.73
N GLN A 562 -11.69 15.39 -19.66
CA GLN A 562 -12.36 16.06 -18.56
C GLN A 562 -11.37 16.98 -17.82
N VAL A 563 -11.71 18.27 -17.83
CA VAL A 563 -10.98 19.35 -17.15
C VAL A 563 -11.85 19.98 -16.07
N TRP A 564 -11.22 20.68 -15.14
CA TRP A 564 -11.94 21.39 -14.08
C TRP A 564 -12.87 22.45 -14.66
N ASP A 565 -14.13 22.43 -14.23
CA ASP A 565 -15.14 23.44 -14.53
C ASP A 565 -15.82 23.84 -13.22
N PRO A 566 -15.81 25.13 -12.81
CA PRO A 566 -16.54 25.60 -11.63
C PRO A 566 -18.03 25.24 -11.62
N SER A 567 -18.61 24.99 -12.81
CA SER A 567 -19.98 24.53 -12.97
C SER A 567 -20.26 23.19 -12.29
N VAL A 568 -19.21 22.41 -11.93
CA VAL A 568 -19.32 21.18 -11.13
C VAL A 568 -20.15 21.38 -9.87
N PHE A 569 -20.14 22.58 -9.26
CA PHE A 569 -20.89 22.90 -8.04
C PHE A 569 -22.31 23.45 -8.29
N SER A 570 -22.71 23.66 -9.55
CA SER A 570 -23.94 24.39 -9.90
C SER A 570 -24.82 23.73 -10.95
N LEU A 571 -24.48 22.53 -11.44
CA LEU A 571 -25.26 21.86 -12.47
C LEU A 571 -26.38 20.98 -11.93
N LYS A 572 -27.60 21.20 -12.48
CA LYS A 572 -28.70 20.22 -12.45
C LYS A 572 -28.27 18.97 -13.18
N THR A 573 -27.86 17.96 -12.43
CA THR A 573 -27.52 16.64 -12.99
C THR A 573 -28.46 15.62 -12.38
N GLN A 574 -29.49 15.26 -13.16
CA GLN A 574 -30.35 14.12 -12.85
C GLN A 574 -29.52 12.84 -13.00
N PHE A 575 -29.02 12.34 -11.88
CA PHE A 575 -28.42 11.01 -11.80
C PHE A 575 -29.53 10.04 -11.40
N LYS A 576 -29.77 9.02 -12.23
CA LYS A 576 -30.93 8.13 -12.09
C LYS A 576 -30.75 7.14 -10.94
N ASP A 577 -29.53 6.69 -10.71
CA ASP A 577 -29.24 5.68 -9.71
C ASP A 577 -29.04 6.30 -8.33
N LYS A 578 -29.31 5.51 -7.29
CA LYS A 578 -28.98 5.91 -5.93
C LYS A 578 -27.46 6.09 -5.80
N LEU A 579 -27.01 7.27 -5.37
CA LEU A 579 -25.60 7.61 -5.23
C LEU A 579 -25.19 7.68 -3.75
N ILE A 580 -24.25 6.84 -3.34
CA ILE A 580 -23.74 6.73 -1.96
C ILE A 580 -22.32 7.28 -1.93
N LEU A 581 -22.08 8.29 -1.09
CA LEU A 581 -20.73 8.77 -0.81
C LEU A 581 -20.14 7.95 0.32
N PHE A 582 -19.08 7.19 0.07
CA PHE A 582 -18.49 6.28 1.04
C PHE A 582 -17.02 6.65 1.23
N GLY A 583 -16.65 7.09 2.43
CA GLY A 583 -15.26 7.42 2.75
C GLY A 583 -14.62 6.50 3.78
N TYR A 584 -13.30 6.41 3.72
CA TYR A 584 -12.44 5.88 4.76
C TYR A 584 -11.49 6.97 5.29
N SER A 585 -11.42 7.18 6.62
CA SER A 585 -10.46 8.13 7.24
C SER A 585 -10.57 9.54 6.64
N LEU A 586 -9.49 10.13 6.13
CA LEU A 586 -9.48 11.41 5.38
C LEU A 586 -10.48 11.41 4.21
N GLY A 587 -10.74 10.27 3.57
CA GLY A 587 -11.73 10.15 2.49
C GLY A 587 -13.14 10.56 2.92
N VAL A 588 -13.53 10.26 4.17
CA VAL A 588 -14.81 10.73 4.74
C VAL A 588 -14.84 12.25 4.82
N SER A 589 -13.76 12.83 5.33
CA SER A 589 -13.59 14.28 5.45
C SER A 589 -13.74 14.97 4.09
N LEU A 590 -13.27 14.35 3.01
CA LEU A 590 -13.39 14.89 1.65
C LEU A 590 -14.80 14.78 1.07
N CYS A 591 -15.50 13.66 1.32
CA CYS A 591 -16.91 13.53 0.95
C CYS A 591 -17.77 14.60 1.65
N PHE A 592 -17.56 14.82 2.96
CA PHE A 592 -18.22 15.89 3.71
C PHE A 592 -17.90 17.28 3.17
N GLY A 593 -16.61 17.56 2.91
CA GLY A 593 -16.17 18.85 2.38
C GLY A 593 -16.77 19.15 1.01
N SER A 594 -16.89 18.13 0.16
CA SER A 594 -17.54 18.25 -1.15
C SER A 594 -19.00 18.66 -0.98
N LEU A 595 -19.77 17.92 -0.17
CA LEU A 595 -21.18 18.24 0.13
C LEU A 595 -21.37 19.68 0.65
N GLN A 596 -20.49 20.12 1.55
CA GLN A 596 -20.53 21.48 2.10
C GLN A 596 -20.28 22.56 1.04
N GLU A 597 -19.37 22.34 0.09
CA GLU A 597 -19.16 23.30 -1.01
C GLU A 597 -20.34 23.32 -1.97
N PHE A 598 -20.90 22.16 -2.31
CA PHE A 598 -22.11 22.09 -3.14
C PHE A 598 -23.29 22.85 -2.53
N ASP A 599 -23.63 22.58 -1.26
CA ASP A 599 -24.77 23.21 -0.57
C ASP A 599 -24.61 24.74 -0.48
N LYS A 600 -23.40 25.19 -0.15
CA LYS A 600 -23.03 26.61 -0.09
C LYS A 600 -23.24 27.33 -1.43
N HIS A 601 -22.98 26.66 -2.56
CA HIS A 601 -23.12 27.25 -3.89
C HIS A 601 -24.55 27.21 -4.43
N TYR A 602 -25.32 26.18 -4.07
CA TYR A 602 -26.57 25.91 -4.77
C TYR A 602 -27.83 26.38 -4.03
N LYS A 603 -27.85 26.46 -2.67
CA LYS A 603 -29.06 26.74 -1.86
C LYS A 603 -30.32 25.98 -2.34
N SER A 604 -30.13 24.92 -3.10
CA SER A 604 -31.14 24.26 -3.92
C SER A 604 -31.24 22.85 -3.42
N HIS A 605 -32.45 22.32 -3.42
CA HIS A 605 -32.82 21.06 -2.78
C HIS A 605 -32.28 19.82 -3.55
N GLU A 606 -31.33 20.00 -4.46
CA GLU A 606 -30.74 18.92 -5.26
C GLU A 606 -29.68 18.16 -4.45
N LYS A 607 -29.85 16.84 -4.38
CA LYS A 607 -28.95 15.96 -3.63
C LYS A 607 -27.72 15.64 -4.46
N VAL A 608 -26.54 15.97 -3.93
CA VAL A 608 -25.24 15.57 -4.50
C VAL A 608 -25.00 14.07 -4.35
N GLY A 609 -25.53 13.49 -3.28
CA GLY A 609 -25.62 12.06 -3.03
C GLY A 609 -26.82 11.79 -2.12
N ASP A 610 -27.33 10.57 -2.16
CA ASP A 610 -28.52 10.15 -1.42
C ASP A 610 -28.22 9.80 0.03
N CYS A 611 -27.01 9.31 0.32
CA CYS A 611 -26.56 9.05 1.67
C CYS A 611 -25.03 9.04 1.77
N ILE A 612 -24.52 9.10 3.00
CA ILE A 612 -23.09 9.06 3.29
C ILE A 612 -22.74 7.98 4.31
N VAL A 613 -21.64 7.26 4.04
CA VAL A 613 -21.11 6.21 4.90
C VAL A 613 -19.67 6.57 5.29
N SER A 614 -19.40 6.54 6.58
CA SER A 614 -18.13 6.89 7.19
C SER A 614 -17.51 5.68 7.86
N PHE A 615 -16.40 5.19 7.31
CA PHE A 615 -15.56 4.17 7.94
C PHE A 615 -14.33 4.84 8.56
N SER A 616 -14.18 4.72 9.89
CA SER A 616 -13.08 5.34 10.63
C SER A 616 -12.88 6.83 10.32
N GLY A 617 -13.96 7.61 10.25
CA GLY A 617 -13.96 8.97 9.72
C GLY A 617 -13.09 9.97 10.49
N MET A 618 -12.30 10.76 9.76
CA MET A 618 -11.35 11.71 10.33
C MET A 618 -11.97 13.10 10.58
N PHE A 619 -12.68 13.24 11.71
CA PHE A 619 -13.28 14.52 12.12
C PHE A 619 -12.50 15.23 13.24
N ASP A 620 -11.76 14.48 14.05
CA ASP A 620 -10.90 15.04 15.08
C ASP A 620 -9.63 14.20 15.30
N ILE A 621 -8.47 14.79 15.02
CA ILE A 621 -7.15 14.18 15.27
C ILE A 621 -6.56 14.67 16.60
N ARG A 622 -7.00 15.84 17.10
CA ARG A 622 -6.46 16.44 18.34
C ARG A 622 -6.85 15.62 19.57
N ASN A 623 -7.99 14.93 19.51
CA ASN A 623 -8.42 13.99 20.56
C ASN A 623 -7.34 12.91 20.85
N ASN A 624 -6.53 12.54 19.85
CA ASN A 624 -5.51 11.50 20.00
C ASN A 624 -4.14 12.05 20.44
N LEU A 625 -4.00 13.37 20.59
CA LEU A 625 -2.83 14.00 21.22
C LEU A 625 -2.96 13.88 22.74
N VAL A 626 -2.43 12.79 23.30
CA VAL A 626 -2.57 12.47 24.73
C VAL A 626 -1.74 13.43 25.60
N LYS A 627 -0.55 13.84 25.15
CA LYS A 627 0.38 14.63 25.98
C LYS A 627 0.15 16.13 25.81
N ALA A 628 0.14 16.89 26.92
CA ALA A 628 -0.09 18.33 26.91
C ALA A 628 0.86 19.10 25.98
N TYR A 629 2.16 18.75 25.97
CA TYR A 629 3.13 19.39 25.08
C TYR A 629 2.81 19.14 23.59
N GLN A 630 2.23 18.00 23.22
CA GLN A 630 1.86 17.71 21.83
C GLN A 630 0.72 18.63 21.39
N ARG A 631 -0.27 18.85 22.27
CA ARG A 631 -1.38 19.78 22.03
C ARG A 631 -0.89 21.22 21.86
N ILE A 632 -0.05 21.70 22.78
CA ILE A 632 0.55 23.04 22.70
C ILE A 632 1.38 23.17 21.41
N PHE A 633 2.23 22.19 21.11
CA PHE A 633 3.06 22.21 19.92
C PHE A 633 2.25 22.17 18.62
N SER A 634 1.10 21.49 18.59
CA SER A 634 0.22 21.45 17.42
C SER A 634 -0.30 22.81 16.96
N VAL A 635 -0.33 23.81 17.84
CA VAL A 635 -0.72 25.19 17.50
C VAL A 635 0.31 25.84 16.57
N LEU A 636 1.56 25.36 16.58
CA LEU A 636 2.63 25.88 15.73
C LEU A 636 2.65 25.27 14.32
N PHE A 637 1.84 24.24 14.03
CA PHE A 637 1.86 23.56 12.73
C PHE A 637 1.56 24.48 11.53
N PRO A 638 0.61 25.42 11.59
CA PRO A 638 0.38 26.36 10.48
C PRO A 638 1.61 27.24 10.19
N LEU A 639 2.30 27.70 11.24
CA LEU A 639 3.53 28.49 11.11
C LEU A 639 4.65 27.65 10.47
N LEU A 640 4.86 26.42 10.95
CA LEU A 640 5.87 25.51 10.39
C LEU A 640 5.56 25.12 8.93
N SER A 641 4.28 24.93 8.61
CA SER A 641 3.76 24.70 7.25
C SER A 641 3.96 25.89 6.31
N ALA A 642 3.98 27.12 6.85
CA ALA A 642 4.28 28.32 6.09
C ALA A 642 5.78 28.50 5.85
N ILE A 643 6.62 28.26 6.85
CA ILE A 643 8.08 28.46 6.78
C ILE A 643 8.77 27.32 6.00
N ALA A 644 8.39 26.07 6.28
CA ALA A 644 9.07 24.88 5.78
C ALA A 644 8.07 23.82 5.28
N PRO A 645 7.17 24.15 4.32
CA PRO A 645 6.08 23.28 3.88
C PRO A 645 6.54 21.89 3.42
N ARG A 646 7.77 21.79 2.90
CA ARG A 646 8.34 20.58 2.29
C ARG A 646 9.16 19.74 3.25
N ASP A 647 9.46 20.25 4.44
CA ASP A 647 10.30 19.54 5.39
C ASP A 647 9.49 18.50 6.13
N VAL A 648 10.13 17.36 6.35
CA VAL A 648 9.52 16.24 7.08
C VAL A 648 9.48 16.60 8.54
N SER A 649 8.33 16.40 9.17
CA SER A 649 8.13 16.70 10.57
C SER A 649 8.81 15.67 11.48
N PRO A 650 9.75 16.07 12.35
CA PRO A 650 10.37 15.15 13.31
C PRO A 650 9.41 14.66 14.39
N CYS A 651 8.31 15.36 14.62
CA CYS A 651 7.33 15.00 15.66
C CYS A 651 6.27 14.00 15.17
N HIS A 652 6.20 13.74 13.87
CA HIS A 652 5.25 12.78 13.30
C HIS A 652 5.63 11.35 13.70
N THR A 653 4.71 10.65 14.36
CA THR A 653 4.92 9.25 14.75
C THR A 653 4.68 8.34 13.55
N ILE A 654 5.66 7.52 13.21
CA ILE A 654 5.57 6.54 12.12
C ILE A 654 4.96 5.24 12.66
N PRO A 655 4.08 4.56 11.91
CA PRO A 655 3.57 3.24 12.29
C PRO A 655 4.70 2.23 12.57
N ASP A 656 4.45 1.27 13.46
CA ASP A 656 5.33 0.12 13.61
C ASP A 656 5.06 -0.87 12.46
N TYR A 657 5.80 -0.73 11.37
CA TYR A 657 5.64 -1.60 10.20
C TYR A 657 6.02 -3.06 10.45
N GLY A 658 6.80 -3.35 11.50
CA GLY A 658 7.12 -4.72 11.89
C GLY A 658 6.13 -5.31 12.89
N GLN A 659 5.02 -4.64 13.18
CA GLN A 659 4.09 -5.10 14.22
C GLN A 659 3.39 -6.41 13.85
N ASN A 660 3.07 -6.61 12.58
CA ASN A 660 2.60 -7.88 12.03
C ASN A 660 2.94 -7.95 10.53
N TYR A 661 2.75 -9.13 9.93
CA TYR A 661 3.11 -9.35 8.54
C TYR A 661 2.30 -8.51 7.54
N GLU A 662 1.00 -8.34 7.75
CA GLU A 662 0.15 -7.57 6.84
C GLU A 662 0.52 -6.08 6.85
N VAL A 663 0.87 -5.50 8.01
CA VAL A 663 1.32 -4.10 8.07
C VAL A 663 2.70 -3.93 7.40
N ALA A 664 3.54 -4.96 7.43
CA ALA A 664 4.84 -4.95 6.75
C ALA A 664 4.72 -4.87 5.23
N THR A 665 3.63 -5.37 4.63
CA THR A 665 3.42 -5.30 3.17
C THR A 665 3.28 -3.86 2.66
N PHE A 666 2.84 -2.90 3.48
CA PHE A 666 2.81 -1.47 3.12
C PHE A 666 4.19 -0.92 2.76
N MET A 667 5.26 -1.51 3.29
CA MET A 667 6.64 -1.12 2.94
C MET A 667 7.09 -1.74 1.62
N THR A 668 6.45 -2.81 1.16
CA THR A 668 6.74 -3.43 -0.12
C THR A 668 5.90 -2.87 -1.26
N ASP A 669 4.81 -2.18 -0.95
CA ASP A 669 4.04 -1.39 -1.90
C ASP A 669 4.86 -0.17 -2.35
N ASP A 670 5.12 -0.09 -3.65
CA ASP A 670 5.86 1.03 -4.25
C ASP A 670 5.05 2.33 -4.27
N LYS A 671 3.72 2.23 -4.05
CA LYS A 671 2.70 3.28 -4.08
C LYS A 671 2.05 3.56 -2.72
N TYR A 672 2.45 2.92 -1.63
CA TYR A 672 2.07 3.36 -0.27
C TYR A 672 3.06 4.38 0.26
N TYR A 673 2.62 5.43 0.98
CA TYR A 673 3.54 6.36 1.63
C TYR A 673 3.87 5.97 3.08
N THR A 674 5.13 5.62 3.33
CA THR A 674 5.57 5.05 4.62
C THR A 674 6.35 6.00 5.52
N HIS A 675 6.83 7.12 5.00
CA HIS A 675 7.70 8.05 5.74
C HIS A 675 6.91 9.06 6.56
N ALA A 676 7.62 9.83 7.40
CA ALA A 676 7.00 10.92 8.14
C ALA A 676 6.42 11.98 7.19
N LEU A 677 5.28 12.56 7.57
CA LEU A 677 4.60 13.58 6.78
C LEU A 677 5.39 14.89 6.77
N THR A 678 5.20 15.66 5.70
CA THR A 678 5.70 17.04 5.63
C THR A 678 4.91 17.95 6.57
N TRP A 679 5.47 19.09 6.98
CA TRP A 679 4.73 20.08 7.78
C TRP A 679 3.44 20.52 7.10
N ARG A 680 3.45 20.72 5.78
CA ARG A 680 2.24 21.04 5.02
C ARG A 680 1.21 19.91 5.07
N ALA A 681 1.63 18.66 4.93
CA ALA A 681 0.71 17.53 5.00
C ALA A 681 0.08 17.41 6.40
N ILE A 682 0.85 17.63 7.47
CA ILE A 682 0.31 17.64 8.84
C ILE A 682 -0.69 18.79 9.02
N ASP A 683 -0.31 20.00 8.64
CA ASP A 683 -1.20 21.16 8.72
C ASP A 683 -2.48 20.97 7.90
N LEU A 684 -2.40 20.34 6.73
CA LEU A 684 -3.56 19.97 5.93
C LEU A 684 -4.51 19.03 6.69
N LEU A 685 -4.01 18.04 7.42
CA LEU A 685 -4.85 17.14 8.22
C LEU A 685 -5.57 17.88 9.34
N PHE A 686 -4.86 18.70 10.11
CA PHE A 686 -5.46 19.44 11.23
C PHE A 686 -6.44 20.50 10.73
N SER A 687 -6.05 21.27 9.71
CA SER A 687 -6.91 22.28 9.10
C SER A 687 -8.11 21.67 8.38
N SER A 688 -8.04 20.43 7.87
CA SER A 688 -9.21 19.75 7.29
C SER A 688 -10.30 19.51 8.33
N CYS A 689 -9.93 19.01 9.51
CA CYS A 689 -10.88 18.81 10.62
C CYS A 689 -11.49 20.16 11.05
N ASP A 690 -10.66 21.20 11.21
CA ASP A 690 -11.15 22.52 11.63
C ASP A 690 -12.07 23.15 10.58
N THR A 691 -11.70 23.07 9.30
CA THR A 691 -12.48 23.60 8.18
C THR A 691 -13.83 22.91 8.08
N LEU A 692 -13.86 21.58 8.21
CA LEU A 692 -15.10 20.81 8.19
C LEU A 692 -16.05 21.24 9.29
N MET A 693 -15.55 21.32 10.53
CA MET A 693 -16.36 21.73 11.67
C MET A 693 -16.91 23.15 11.51
N ASN A 694 -16.09 24.09 11.02
CA ASN A 694 -16.50 25.47 10.76
C ASN A 694 -17.54 25.60 9.65
N LYS A 695 -17.56 24.66 8.69
CA LYS A 695 -18.48 24.64 7.55
C LYS A 695 -19.71 23.76 7.75
N MET A 696 -19.91 23.19 8.95
CA MET A 696 -21.06 22.32 9.22
C MET A 696 -22.43 22.97 9.03
N LYS A 697 -22.52 24.32 9.05
CA LYS A 697 -23.76 25.04 8.71
C LYS A 697 -24.22 24.82 7.26
N TRP A 698 -23.31 24.42 6.38
CA TRP A 698 -23.57 24.07 4.98
C TRP A 698 -23.66 22.55 4.78
N PHE A 699 -23.66 21.76 5.85
CA PHE A 699 -23.88 20.32 5.70
C PHE A 699 -25.40 20.08 5.57
N PRO A 700 -25.87 19.36 4.54
CA PRO A 700 -27.29 19.12 4.34
C PRO A 700 -27.93 18.41 5.55
N THR A 701 -29.02 18.95 6.08
CA THR A 701 -29.69 18.38 7.27
C THR A 701 -30.44 17.08 6.99
N ASN A 702 -30.76 16.81 5.72
CA ASN A 702 -31.65 15.72 5.30
C ASN A 702 -30.92 14.58 4.57
N ILE A 703 -29.59 14.49 4.69
CA ILE A 703 -28.81 13.39 4.10
C ILE A 703 -28.58 12.29 5.16
N PRO A 704 -29.16 11.08 4.99
CA PRO A 704 -28.88 9.95 5.86
C PRO A 704 -27.36 9.69 5.95
N THR A 705 -26.88 9.58 7.18
CA THR A 705 -25.46 9.46 7.49
C THR A 705 -25.23 8.28 8.44
N LEU A 706 -24.34 7.35 8.06
CA LEU A 706 -23.93 6.20 8.86
C LEU A 706 -22.45 6.30 9.23
N PHE A 707 -22.14 6.24 10.52
CA PHE A 707 -20.79 6.23 11.05
C PHE A 707 -20.47 4.84 11.63
N ILE A 708 -19.35 4.26 11.20
CA ILE A 708 -18.78 3.04 11.76
C ILE A 708 -17.35 3.36 12.21
N HIS A 709 -17.08 3.21 13.51
CA HIS A 709 -15.82 3.64 14.12
C HIS A 709 -15.38 2.70 15.24
N SER A 710 -14.09 2.67 15.56
CA SER A 710 -13.57 1.93 16.70
C SER A 710 -13.42 2.84 17.92
N THR A 711 -13.79 2.40 19.12
CA THR A 711 -13.81 3.24 20.33
C THR A 711 -12.45 3.85 20.66
N ASP A 712 -11.38 3.09 20.46
CA ASP A 712 -10.00 3.47 20.75
C ASP A 712 -9.16 3.60 19.47
N ASP A 713 -9.79 4.07 18.37
CA ASP A 713 -9.12 4.32 17.10
C ASP A 713 -7.85 5.17 17.32
N PRO A 714 -6.66 4.65 16.98
CA PRO A 714 -5.38 5.30 17.28
C PRO A 714 -5.11 6.53 16.40
N SER A 715 -5.86 6.73 15.31
CA SER A 715 -5.56 7.75 14.30
C SER A 715 -6.48 8.97 14.39
N CYS A 716 -7.79 8.77 14.56
CA CYS A 716 -8.76 9.86 14.64
C CYS A 716 -10.03 9.51 15.42
N SER A 717 -10.88 10.51 15.65
CA SER A 717 -12.12 10.39 16.39
C SER A 717 -13.31 11.03 15.68
N ILE A 718 -14.50 10.45 15.92
CA ILE A 718 -15.81 10.98 15.52
C ILE A 718 -16.53 11.73 16.65
N LYS A 719 -15.91 11.92 17.83
CA LYS A 719 -16.59 12.50 19.01
C LYS A 719 -17.30 13.83 18.75
N LYS A 720 -16.69 14.72 17.96
CA LYS A 720 -17.27 16.03 17.58
C LYS A 720 -18.54 15.94 16.73
N MET A 721 -18.89 14.76 16.26
CA MET A 721 -20.07 14.50 15.42
C MET A 721 -21.20 13.79 16.18
N LYS A 722 -20.99 13.36 17.43
CA LYS A 722 -21.96 12.57 18.20
C LYS A 722 -23.26 13.31 18.53
N ASP A 723 -23.18 14.62 18.75
CA ASP A 723 -24.35 15.44 19.10
C ASP A 723 -25.23 15.78 17.89
N ARG A 724 -24.98 15.16 16.73
CA ARG A 724 -25.71 15.40 15.49
C ARG A 724 -26.68 14.25 15.23
N ASN A 725 -27.73 14.52 14.45
CA ASN A 725 -28.71 13.52 14.02
C ASN A 725 -28.11 12.56 12.98
N VAL A 726 -27.15 11.74 13.40
CA VAL A 726 -26.43 10.76 12.58
C VAL A 726 -26.54 9.39 13.26
N GLU A 727 -26.61 8.31 12.46
CA GLU A 727 -26.57 6.96 13.02
C GLU A 727 -25.10 6.53 13.19
N SER A 728 -24.71 6.15 14.40
CA SER A 728 -23.31 5.80 14.72
C SER A 728 -23.22 4.45 15.42
N HIS A 729 -22.33 3.60 14.92
CA HIS A 729 -22.00 2.29 15.49
C HIS A 729 -20.52 2.29 15.87
N GLU A 730 -20.24 2.32 17.18
CA GLU A 730 -18.89 2.22 17.71
C GLU A 730 -18.61 0.79 18.21
N PHE A 731 -17.45 0.26 17.85
CA PHE A 731 -17.03 -1.08 18.26
C PHE A 731 -15.79 -1.02 19.16
N PRO A 732 -15.76 -1.79 20.27
CA PRO A 732 -14.60 -1.86 21.15
C PRO A 732 -13.34 -2.29 20.39
N GLY A 733 -12.22 -1.61 20.59
CA GLY A 733 -10.95 -1.98 19.96
C GLY A 733 -10.08 -0.77 19.59
N ASN A 734 -8.86 -1.05 19.16
CA ASN A 734 -7.84 -0.06 18.78
C ASN A 734 -7.61 -0.05 17.26
N TYR A 735 -8.70 -0.10 16.48
CA TYR A 735 -8.62 -0.49 15.08
C TYR A 735 -9.04 0.64 14.13
N HIS A 736 -8.07 1.19 13.38
CA HIS A 736 -8.35 2.23 12.38
C HIS A 736 -8.72 1.65 11.00
N GLN A 737 -8.42 0.38 10.71
CA GLN A 737 -8.47 -0.17 9.35
C GLN A 737 -9.76 -0.95 9.09
N THR A 738 -10.92 -0.33 9.28
CA THR A 738 -12.24 -0.97 9.17
C THR A 738 -12.60 -1.53 7.79
N TYR A 739 -11.72 -1.34 6.79
CA TYR A 739 -11.84 -1.88 5.44
C TYR A 739 -11.20 -3.27 5.25
N LYS A 740 -10.42 -3.75 6.23
CA LYS A 740 -9.73 -5.03 6.14
C LYS A 740 -10.68 -6.22 6.29
N THR A 741 -10.31 -7.34 5.69
CA THR A 741 -11.15 -8.54 5.53
C THR A 741 -11.77 -9.02 6.84
N GLU A 742 -10.99 -9.06 7.93
CA GLU A 742 -11.45 -9.51 9.26
C GLU A 742 -12.50 -8.59 9.90
N ALA A 743 -12.63 -7.34 9.45
CA ALA A 743 -13.62 -6.40 9.93
C ALA A 743 -14.91 -6.40 9.07
N LEU A 744 -14.84 -6.89 7.84
CA LEU A 744 -15.87 -6.68 6.81
C LEU A 744 -17.23 -7.24 7.20
N ASP A 745 -17.28 -8.44 7.76
CA ASP A 745 -18.54 -9.05 8.18
C ASP A 745 -19.32 -8.15 9.16
N LEU A 746 -18.62 -7.70 10.21
CA LEU A 746 -19.20 -6.89 11.28
C LEU A 746 -19.68 -5.53 10.75
N VAL A 747 -18.85 -4.83 9.98
CA VAL A 747 -19.17 -3.48 9.49
C VAL A 747 -20.25 -3.52 8.41
N PHE A 748 -20.22 -4.50 7.51
CA PHE A 748 -21.25 -4.61 6.47
C PHE A 748 -22.58 -5.13 6.98
N LYS A 749 -22.63 -5.78 8.13
CA LYS A 749 -23.90 -6.15 8.78
C LYS A 749 -24.64 -4.89 9.19
N ARG A 750 -23.94 -3.95 9.83
CA ARG A 750 -24.50 -2.64 10.20
C ARG A 750 -24.85 -1.78 9.00
N PHE A 751 -24.02 -1.81 7.95
CA PHE A 751 -24.33 -1.12 6.71
C PHE A 751 -25.64 -1.63 6.08
N GLU A 752 -25.83 -2.95 5.93
CA GLU A 752 -27.06 -3.50 5.32
C GLU A 752 -28.31 -3.27 6.19
N ASP A 753 -28.19 -3.44 7.51
CA ASP A 753 -29.27 -3.15 8.48
C ASP A 753 -29.75 -1.69 8.30
N TRP A 754 -28.79 -0.77 8.23
CA TRP A 754 -29.04 0.66 8.04
C TRP A 754 -29.62 0.97 6.66
N MET A 755 -29.09 0.38 5.59
CA MET A 755 -29.59 0.57 4.23
C MET A 755 -31.04 0.12 4.09
N SER A 756 -31.40 -0.99 4.74
CA SER A 756 -32.78 -1.50 4.79
C SER A 756 -33.73 -0.54 5.53
N LYS A 757 -33.26 0.07 6.63
CA LYS A 757 -34.03 1.06 7.40
C LYS A 757 -34.33 2.31 6.57
N ILE A 758 -33.32 2.87 5.89
CA ILE A 758 -33.53 4.09 5.09
C ILE A 758 -34.44 3.84 3.89
N GLN A 759 -34.40 2.65 3.27
CA GLN A 759 -35.31 2.29 2.16
C GLN A 759 -36.77 2.24 2.61
N LYS A 760 -37.06 1.62 3.76
CA LYS A 760 -38.42 1.55 4.33
C LYS A 760 -38.99 2.92 4.68
N THR A 761 -38.13 3.85 5.10
CA THR A 761 -38.55 5.21 5.47
C THR A 761 -38.87 6.08 4.25
N THR A 762 -38.39 5.69 3.06
CA THR A 762 -38.62 6.39 1.78
C THR A 762 -39.76 5.83 0.93
N GLN A 763 -40.32 4.66 1.27
CA GLN A 763 -41.56 4.17 0.63
C GLN A 763 -42.76 4.81 1.34
N PRO A 764 -43.70 5.45 0.63
CA PRO A 764 -44.93 5.92 1.27
C PRO A 764 -45.66 4.70 1.84
N MET A 765 -46.09 4.79 3.11
CA MET A 765 -47.04 3.85 3.67
C MET A 765 -48.29 3.88 2.78
N ILE A 766 -48.45 2.84 1.96
CA ILE A 766 -49.75 2.51 1.40
C ILE A 766 -50.54 1.99 2.61
N LEU A 767 -51.24 2.91 3.28
CA LEU A 767 -52.31 2.55 4.19
C LEU A 767 -53.34 1.80 3.35
N VAL A 768 -53.49 0.51 3.65
CA VAL A 768 -54.58 -0.34 3.16
C VAL A 768 -55.89 0.13 3.78
#